data_AF-A0A3M1M645-F1
#
_entry.id   AF-A0A3M1M645-F1
#
_cell.length_a   1.000
_cell.length_b   1.000
_cell.length_c   1.000
_cell.angle_alpha   90.00
_cell.angle_beta   90.00
_cell.angle_gamma   90.00
#
_symmetry.space_group_name_H-M   'P 1'
#
loop_
_entity.id
_entity.type
_entity.pdbx_description
1 polymer ?
#
loop_
_entity_poly.entity_id
_entity_poly.type
_entity_poly.pdbx_seq_one_letter_code
_entity_poly.pdbx_strand_id
1 'polypeptide(L)'
;MIDLKGIARRHDLPVEQLQVAAELVGQGFTPSFIARYRADESGNLAIDVLWDLKLAHMQHQRLQAAKARHLKQLPAGAELDEEAQQALDAATCEAEVEAALRCFRARRNLVKLEQQAGDAGKLLEELVAFSGQKPSDMVQWLADARGIDRAAAEKLMDQVQELMASLIAGDTRLQEKLRRIVREQGRLRFEFTSSESEPNKQPAKSKQPTPAASPVDGAEDKAASPANAAEAQVAATSEAKESQANAAGDGAAVQAGAAGEPQSPAAPPPGPANQSSPPIAELQSVAAEPTPEPTESASTTDTATAAATDTAPHTVTVAADSNQVAGGDAPTADPAANPAPDGGDSPAAVVPPSAPDKTGTPGSSTSQSQLGKQRQAADGPAGQASKKETAAERAKLTPRQRRRRWLETALHGLPKKGKPIGKWSAYQHLLIARGWRSQIIRPVLEVDNKRVVRQARDAFVARSHPLVDWFESAVESVMHGGALDRVKHDVLAQCEQEAQDRLLAVTAGQLRRRLAQRPVRGHTILVIDTVGPKNVCAVVIGPAGEVLATSELDCSARPDIVDRNVIHLGELVHRFRVSLVAITNGPARRFMIATLRELMRQSADSGLRWTVADRSAADAYASSPSSHRELSSLGRRVRAAVWAGRALQDPVAELLKVDINRLRLGSYQRELPTEALRDTVRTVLADAVYCSGLDVWRARRDDLVHLPGISQPVANQIHRLAESGQIASRRQLAEQISDWDEKQRRQAIAALRILEGDQPLDATLIHPDDYSLAERLAKHTDLELPPAAPEGWTKPSADAPSPADTSDNPPSPESSSPGTAPATELVEGSTSPAGSTSL
;
A
#
# COMPACT_ATOMS: atom_id res chain seq x y z
N MET A 1 -18.91 -6.80 -8.55
CA MET A 1 -18.32 -7.81 -9.46
C MET A 1 -16.85 -7.46 -9.71
N ILE A 2 -16.04 -8.35 -10.30
CA ILE A 2 -14.72 -7.98 -10.86
C ILE A 2 -14.94 -7.37 -12.24
N ASP A 3 -14.23 -6.28 -12.58
CA ASP A 3 -14.35 -5.65 -13.90
C ASP A 3 -13.54 -6.39 -14.97
N LEU A 4 -14.04 -7.55 -15.38
CA LEU A 4 -13.48 -8.32 -16.49
C LEU A 4 -13.53 -7.54 -17.81
N LYS A 5 -14.53 -6.66 -18.00
CA LYS A 5 -14.68 -5.86 -19.24
C LYS A 5 -13.60 -4.78 -19.37
N GLY A 6 -13.23 -4.13 -18.28
CA GLY A 6 -12.11 -3.18 -18.22
C GLY A 6 -10.72 -3.82 -18.18
N ILE A 7 -10.60 -5.12 -17.85
CA ILE A 7 -9.36 -5.88 -18.04
C ILE A 7 -9.23 -6.31 -19.51
N ALA A 8 -10.26 -6.94 -20.07
CA ALA A 8 -10.37 -7.35 -21.47
C ALA A 8 -9.97 -6.22 -22.45
N ARG A 9 -10.61 -5.05 -22.32
CA ARG A 9 -10.32 -3.85 -23.14
C ARG A 9 -8.91 -3.27 -22.99
N ARG A 10 -8.16 -3.60 -21.93
CA ARG A 10 -6.79 -3.10 -21.72
C ARG A 10 -5.71 -3.99 -22.33
N HIS A 11 -6.06 -5.24 -22.63
CA HIS A 11 -5.15 -6.24 -23.20
C HIS A 11 -5.58 -6.71 -24.60
N ASP A 12 -6.64 -6.11 -25.15
CA ASP A 12 -7.28 -6.45 -26.44
C ASP A 12 -7.75 -7.92 -26.53
N LEU A 13 -8.37 -8.40 -25.45
CA LEU A 13 -8.86 -9.78 -25.31
C LEU A 13 -10.38 -9.84 -25.21
N PRO A 14 -11.04 -10.92 -25.67
CA PRO A 14 -12.43 -11.21 -25.36
C PRO A 14 -12.62 -11.48 -23.85
N VAL A 15 -13.82 -11.23 -23.33
CA VAL A 15 -14.12 -11.34 -21.89
C VAL A 15 -14.17 -12.81 -21.45
N GLU A 16 -14.52 -13.68 -22.39
CA GLU A 16 -14.72 -15.12 -22.26
C GLU A 16 -13.41 -15.83 -21.86
N GLN A 17 -12.28 -15.45 -22.48
CA GLN A 17 -10.94 -15.96 -22.12
C GLN A 17 -10.53 -15.64 -20.68
N LEU A 18 -11.04 -14.55 -20.11
CA LEU A 18 -10.70 -14.16 -18.73
C LEU A 18 -11.49 -14.94 -17.67
N GLN A 19 -12.54 -15.69 -18.02
CA GLN A 19 -13.46 -16.29 -17.04
C GLN A 19 -12.77 -17.37 -16.19
N VAL A 20 -12.16 -18.38 -16.83
CA VAL A 20 -11.45 -19.47 -16.11
C VAL A 20 -10.28 -18.92 -15.31
N ALA A 21 -9.51 -17.99 -15.88
CA ALA A 21 -8.39 -17.35 -15.18
C ALA A 21 -8.82 -16.50 -13.98
N ALA A 22 -9.96 -15.79 -14.07
CA ALA A 22 -10.55 -15.06 -12.96
C ALA A 22 -11.03 -16.02 -11.85
N GLU A 23 -11.58 -17.17 -12.23
CA GLU A 23 -11.95 -18.21 -11.26
C GLU A 23 -10.72 -18.78 -10.56
N LEU A 24 -9.67 -19.20 -11.30
CA LEU A 24 -8.40 -19.67 -10.73
C LEU A 24 -7.76 -18.63 -9.79
N VAL A 25 -7.79 -17.35 -10.17
CA VAL A 25 -7.32 -16.23 -9.33
C VAL A 25 -8.11 -16.12 -8.02
N GLY A 26 -9.45 -16.23 -8.09
CA GLY A 26 -10.35 -16.17 -6.93
C GLY A 26 -10.35 -17.43 -6.06
N GLN A 27 -10.05 -18.57 -6.68
CA GLN A 27 -9.80 -19.86 -6.07
C GLN A 27 -8.53 -19.89 -5.19
N GLY A 28 -7.67 -18.85 -5.28
CA GLY A 28 -6.50 -18.64 -4.44
C GLY A 28 -5.18 -18.52 -5.20
N PHE A 29 -5.08 -19.12 -6.38
CA PHE A 29 -3.82 -19.33 -7.12
C PHE A 29 -3.06 -18.02 -7.45
N THR A 30 -1.73 -18.10 -7.48
CA THR A 30 -0.84 -16.99 -7.88
C THR A 30 -0.74 -16.87 -9.40
N PRO A 31 -0.57 -15.66 -9.96
CA PRO A 31 -0.39 -15.47 -11.40
C PRO A 31 0.71 -16.35 -12.01
N SER A 32 1.87 -16.48 -11.36
CA SER A 32 2.99 -17.31 -11.83
C SER A 32 2.79 -18.81 -11.60
N PHE A 33 1.87 -19.23 -10.74
CA PHE A 33 1.41 -20.62 -10.69
C PHE A 33 0.47 -20.92 -11.87
N ILE A 34 -0.50 -20.02 -12.12
CA ILE A 34 -1.45 -20.18 -13.24
C ILE A 34 -0.69 -20.21 -14.57
N ALA A 35 0.20 -19.25 -14.81
CA ALA A 35 0.99 -19.13 -16.04
C ALA A 35 1.98 -20.29 -16.30
N ARG A 36 2.19 -21.20 -15.34
CA ARG A 36 3.12 -22.34 -15.47
C ARG A 36 2.43 -23.68 -15.48
N TYR A 37 1.53 -23.91 -14.53
CA TYR A 37 0.91 -25.23 -14.30
C TYR A 37 -0.56 -25.27 -14.75
N ARG A 38 -1.12 -24.13 -15.18
CA ARG A 38 -2.51 -23.98 -15.65
C ARG A 38 -2.59 -23.11 -16.90
N ALA A 39 -1.54 -23.12 -17.72
CA ALA A 39 -1.46 -22.34 -18.95
C ALA A 39 -2.61 -22.72 -19.90
N ASP A 40 -2.80 -24.02 -20.17
CA ASP A 40 -3.84 -24.52 -21.07
C ASP A 40 -5.25 -24.20 -20.55
N GLU A 41 -5.52 -24.49 -19.27
CA GLU A 41 -6.80 -24.16 -18.61
C GLU A 41 -7.13 -22.66 -18.65
N SER A 42 -6.11 -21.79 -18.59
CA SER A 42 -6.27 -20.34 -18.63
C SER A 42 -6.16 -19.72 -20.03
N GLY A 43 -6.06 -20.52 -21.09
CA GLY A 43 -5.93 -20.02 -22.48
C GLY A 43 -4.59 -19.33 -22.78
N ASN A 44 -3.52 -19.71 -22.06
CA ASN A 44 -2.16 -19.18 -22.17
C ASN A 44 -2.07 -17.64 -22.01
N LEU A 45 -2.86 -17.08 -21.11
CA LEU A 45 -2.88 -15.64 -20.83
C LEU A 45 -1.53 -15.11 -20.33
N ALA A 46 -1.11 -13.96 -20.88
CA ALA A 46 0.11 -13.29 -20.46
C ALA A 46 0.09 -12.94 -18.96
N ILE A 47 1.25 -13.08 -18.31
CA ILE A 47 1.41 -12.93 -16.85
C ILE A 47 0.89 -11.60 -16.28
N ASP A 48 0.90 -10.52 -17.07
CA ASP A 48 0.38 -9.21 -16.66
C ASP A 48 -1.16 -9.15 -16.65
N VAL A 49 -1.85 -9.93 -17.49
CA VAL A 49 -3.33 -10.09 -17.45
C VAL A 49 -3.73 -10.81 -16.16
N LEU A 50 -3.03 -11.90 -15.82
CA LEU A 50 -3.23 -12.66 -14.59
C LEU A 50 -2.96 -11.81 -13.35
N TRP A 51 -2.00 -10.88 -13.42
CA TRP A 51 -1.73 -9.91 -12.36
C TRP A 51 -2.78 -8.80 -12.24
N ASP A 52 -3.32 -8.31 -13.36
CA ASP A 52 -4.48 -7.40 -13.35
C ASP A 52 -5.71 -8.08 -12.72
N LEU A 53 -5.98 -9.33 -13.08
CA LEU A 53 -7.03 -10.15 -12.46
C LEU A 53 -6.79 -10.31 -10.95
N LYS A 54 -5.56 -10.63 -10.51
CA LYS A 54 -5.25 -10.79 -9.08
C LYS A 54 -5.44 -9.51 -8.28
N LEU A 55 -4.99 -8.37 -8.82
CA LEU A 55 -5.16 -7.06 -8.16
C LEU A 55 -6.64 -6.64 -8.10
N ALA A 56 -7.42 -6.86 -9.17
CA ALA A 56 -8.85 -6.59 -9.19
C ALA A 56 -9.64 -7.53 -8.24
N HIS A 57 -9.24 -8.80 -8.11
CA HIS A 57 -9.80 -9.71 -7.12
C HIS A 57 -9.50 -9.25 -5.69
N MET A 58 -8.26 -8.84 -5.40
CA MET A 58 -7.88 -8.28 -4.08
C MET A 58 -8.57 -6.95 -3.77
N GLN A 59 -8.91 -6.14 -4.78
CA GLN A 59 -9.78 -4.97 -4.63
C GLN A 59 -11.21 -5.39 -4.30
N HIS A 60 -11.75 -6.39 -5.00
CA HIS A 60 -13.09 -6.91 -4.75
C HIS A 60 -13.23 -7.54 -3.35
N GLN A 61 -12.26 -8.32 -2.89
CA GLN A 61 -12.25 -8.87 -1.52
C GLN A 61 -12.27 -7.77 -0.45
N ARG A 62 -11.46 -6.71 -0.61
CA ARG A 62 -11.45 -5.56 0.31
C ARG A 62 -12.79 -4.82 0.30
N LEU A 63 -13.41 -4.66 -0.87
CA LEU A 63 -14.75 -4.08 -1.00
C LEU A 63 -15.81 -4.92 -0.28
N GLN A 64 -15.81 -6.25 -0.46
CA GLN A 64 -16.78 -7.12 0.22
C GLN A 64 -16.59 -7.12 1.74
N ALA A 65 -15.33 -7.10 2.22
CA ALA A 65 -15.03 -6.93 3.64
C ALA A 65 -15.52 -5.56 4.19
N ALA A 66 -15.38 -4.48 3.41
CA ALA A 66 -15.91 -3.17 3.74
C ALA A 66 -17.46 -3.17 3.79
N LYS A 67 -18.15 -3.76 2.81
CA LYS A 67 -19.61 -3.95 2.83
C LYS A 67 -20.05 -4.68 4.11
N ALA A 68 -19.45 -5.85 4.39
CA ALA A 68 -19.75 -6.63 5.59
C ALA A 68 -19.47 -5.86 6.91
N ARG A 69 -18.42 -5.01 6.94
CA ARG A 69 -18.11 -4.13 8.08
C ARG A 69 -19.18 -3.06 8.28
N HIS A 70 -19.60 -2.36 7.21
CA HIS A 70 -20.59 -1.28 7.30
C HIS A 70 -22.00 -1.78 7.58
N LEU A 71 -22.38 -2.96 7.06
CA LEU A 71 -23.65 -3.60 7.40
C LEU A 71 -23.73 -3.98 8.88
N LYS A 72 -22.62 -4.47 9.47
CA LYS A 72 -22.52 -4.74 10.93
C LYS A 72 -22.61 -3.48 11.81
N GLN A 73 -22.58 -2.27 11.24
CA GLN A 73 -22.79 -1.00 11.95
C GLN A 73 -24.24 -0.50 11.83
N LEU A 74 -25.12 -1.20 11.12
CA LEU A 74 -26.55 -0.90 11.14
C LEU A 74 -27.17 -1.40 12.45
N PRO A 75 -28.20 -0.72 13.00
CA PRO A 75 -28.88 -1.19 14.20
C PRO A 75 -29.59 -2.53 13.93
N ALA A 76 -29.67 -3.39 14.95
CA ALA A 76 -30.31 -4.70 14.82
C ALA A 76 -31.76 -4.57 14.30
N GLY A 77 -32.13 -5.42 13.35
CA GLY A 77 -33.43 -5.37 12.67
C GLY A 77 -33.56 -4.32 11.56
N ALA A 78 -32.47 -3.63 11.17
CA ALA A 78 -32.49 -2.75 9.99
C ALA A 78 -32.32 -3.55 8.69
N GLU A 79 -33.43 -3.96 8.09
CA GLU A 79 -33.47 -4.51 6.73
C GLU A 79 -33.19 -3.42 5.69
N LEU A 80 -32.49 -3.76 4.60
CA LEU A 80 -32.23 -2.86 3.49
C LEU A 80 -33.44 -2.79 2.56
N ASP A 81 -33.78 -1.59 2.10
CA ASP A 81 -34.72 -1.44 0.98
C ASP A 81 -34.06 -1.82 -0.36
N GLU A 82 -34.89 -2.07 -1.39
CA GLU A 82 -34.41 -2.54 -2.69
C GLU A 82 -33.44 -1.55 -3.35
N GLU A 83 -33.65 -0.24 -3.20
CA GLU A 83 -32.77 0.77 -3.77
C GLU A 83 -31.40 0.81 -3.08
N ALA A 84 -31.37 0.62 -1.75
CA ALA A 84 -30.14 0.48 -0.99
C ALA A 84 -29.38 -0.79 -1.39
N GLN A 85 -30.08 -1.91 -1.61
CA GLN A 85 -29.47 -3.15 -2.06
C GLN A 85 -28.90 -3.01 -3.50
N GLN A 86 -29.69 -2.48 -4.44
CA GLN A 86 -29.24 -2.20 -5.82
C GLN A 86 -27.98 -1.31 -5.83
N ALA A 87 -27.98 -0.22 -5.06
CA ALA A 87 -26.84 0.69 -4.98
C ALA A 87 -25.62 0.07 -4.27
N LEU A 88 -25.86 -0.74 -3.23
CA LEU A 88 -24.82 -1.47 -2.53
C LEU A 88 -24.16 -2.49 -3.44
N ASP A 89 -24.91 -3.19 -4.30
CA ASP A 89 -24.36 -4.18 -5.24
C ASP A 89 -23.62 -3.54 -6.42
N ALA A 90 -24.13 -2.41 -6.93
CA ALA A 90 -23.48 -1.60 -7.96
C ALA A 90 -22.17 -0.95 -7.49
N ALA A 91 -22.03 -0.66 -6.19
CA ALA A 91 -20.85 0.01 -5.64
C ALA A 91 -19.53 -0.71 -5.98
N THR A 92 -18.57 0.07 -6.45
CA THR A 92 -17.22 -0.36 -6.89
C THR A 92 -16.13 -0.03 -5.87
N CYS A 93 -16.35 0.97 -5.02
CA CYS A 93 -15.42 1.38 -3.96
C CYS A 93 -16.13 1.57 -2.60
N GLU A 94 -15.36 1.71 -1.52
CA GLU A 94 -15.90 1.87 -0.16
C GLU A 94 -16.61 3.22 0.02
N ALA A 95 -16.13 4.30 -0.62
CA ALA A 95 -16.82 5.58 -0.63
C ALA A 95 -18.24 5.51 -1.24
N GLU A 96 -18.48 4.60 -2.21
CA GLU A 96 -19.81 4.36 -2.77
C GLU A 96 -20.70 3.54 -1.83
N VAL A 97 -20.13 2.56 -1.10
CA VAL A 97 -20.82 1.81 -0.05
C VAL A 97 -21.27 2.73 1.09
N GLU A 98 -20.40 3.63 1.56
CA GLU A 98 -20.75 4.62 2.57
C GLU A 98 -21.82 5.60 2.08
N ALA A 99 -21.76 6.03 0.82
CA ALA A 99 -22.79 6.91 0.23
C ALA A 99 -24.15 6.21 0.13
N ALA A 100 -24.22 4.97 -0.37
CA ALA A 100 -25.46 4.20 -0.46
C ALA A 100 -26.11 3.98 0.92
N LEU A 101 -25.32 3.56 1.91
CA LEU A 101 -25.80 3.37 3.28
C LEU A 101 -26.16 4.69 3.98
N ARG A 102 -25.59 5.83 3.55
CA ARG A 102 -26.02 7.16 3.99
C ARG A 102 -27.39 7.54 3.44
N CYS A 103 -27.68 7.22 2.17
CA CYS A 103 -28.99 7.44 1.55
C CYS A 103 -30.07 6.57 2.23
N PHE A 104 -29.79 5.30 2.48
CA PHE A 104 -30.63 4.41 3.29
C PHE A 104 -30.91 4.98 4.69
N ARG A 105 -29.87 5.44 5.41
CA ARG A 105 -30.02 6.09 6.73
C ARG A 105 -30.85 7.38 6.66
N ALA A 106 -30.77 8.13 5.56
CA ALA A 106 -31.62 9.30 5.33
C ALA A 106 -33.09 8.90 5.10
N ARG A 107 -33.39 7.95 4.20
CA ARG A 107 -34.77 7.41 4.01
C ARG A 107 -35.38 6.89 5.31
N ARG A 108 -34.63 6.15 6.11
CA ARG A 108 -35.11 5.63 7.40
C ARG A 108 -35.35 6.73 8.46
N ASN A 109 -34.74 7.90 8.29
CA ASN A 109 -35.00 9.08 9.12
C ASN A 109 -36.15 9.94 8.55
N LEU A 110 -36.29 10.01 7.22
CA LEU A 110 -37.39 10.66 6.52
C LEU A 110 -38.75 10.18 7.01
N VAL A 111 -38.96 8.86 7.12
CA VAL A 111 -40.20 8.26 7.67
C VAL A 111 -40.56 8.81 9.05
N LYS A 112 -39.58 9.15 9.89
CA LYS A 112 -39.81 9.76 11.21
C LYS A 112 -40.12 11.25 11.11
N LEU A 113 -39.46 11.95 10.18
CA LEU A 113 -39.70 13.36 9.91
C LEU A 113 -41.12 13.57 9.37
N GLU A 114 -41.58 12.72 8.45
CA GLU A 114 -42.94 12.70 7.91
C GLU A 114 -43.99 12.42 9.01
N GLN A 115 -43.71 11.49 9.93
CA GLN A 115 -44.57 11.23 11.10
C GLN A 115 -44.63 12.42 12.10
N GLN A 116 -43.58 13.25 12.16
CA GLN A 116 -43.50 14.40 13.07
C GLN A 116 -43.96 15.72 12.44
N ALA A 117 -43.85 15.85 11.12
CA ALA A 117 -44.16 17.04 10.33
C ALA A 117 -45.17 16.72 9.21
N GLY A 118 -46.18 15.89 9.50
CA GLY A 118 -47.14 15.40 8.51
C GLY A 118 -47.92 16.49 7.77
N ASP A 119 -48.06 17.69 8.33
CA ASP A 119 -48.67 18.83 7.64
C ASP A 119 -47.70 19.53 6.68
N ALA A 120 -46.37 19.47 6.92
CA ALA A 120 -45.36 19.87 5.95
C ALA A 120 -45.27 18.87 4.78
N GLY A 121 -45.48 17.57 5.05
CA GLY A 121 -45.61 16.53 4.02
C GLY A 121 -46.76 16.82 3.05
N LYS A 122 -47.98 16.99 3.57
CA LYS A 122 -49.16 17.36 2.78
C LYS A 122 -48.96 18.68 2.02
N LEU A 123 -48.34 19.68 2.65
CA LEU A 123 -48.05 20.95 1.98
C LEU A 123 -47.06 20.77 0.81
N LEU A 124 -46.04 19.92 0.95
CA LEU A 124 -45.12 19.62 -0.16
C LEU A 124 -45.85 18.91 -1.30
N GLU A 125 -46.75 17.97 -1.02
CA GLU A 125 -47.60 17.32 -2.03
C GLU A 125 -48.51 18.33 -2.76
N GLU A 126 -49.19 19.21 -2.01
CA GLU A 126 -50.02 20.30 -2.56
C GLU A 126 -49.20 21.28 -3.43
N LEU A 127 -47.97 21.60 -3.01
CA LEU A 127 -47.05 22.46 -3.75
C LEU A 127 -46.51 21.80 -5.02
N VAL A 128 -46.33 20.47 -5.04
CA VAL A 128 -45.93 19.70 -6.24
C VAL A 128 -47.11 19.50 -7.21
N ALA A 129 -48.34 19.45 -6.69
CA ALA A 129 -49.58 19.35 -7.48
C ALA A 129 -50.14 20.72 -7.95
N PHE A 130 -49.46 21.83 -7.66
CA PHE A 130 -50.01 23.17 -7.81
C PHE A 130 -50.20 23.59 -9.27
N SER A 131 -51.46 23.83 -9.66
CA SER A 131 -51.86 24.21 -11.03
C SER A 131 -52.42 25.64 -11.15
N GLY A 132 -52.38 26.43 -10.06
CA GLY A 132 -52.91 27.79 -10.00
C GLY A 132 -51.99 28.87 -10.59
N GLN A 133 -52.41 30.13 -10.48
CA GLN A 133 -51.54 31.28 -10.73
C GLN A 133 -50.49 31.38 -9.60
N LYS A 134 -49.23 31.62 -9.98
CA LYS A 134 -48.10 31.75 -9.04
C LYS A 134 -48.34 32.89 -8.02
N PRO A 135 -48.37 32.60 -6.71
CA PRO A 135 -48.47 33.65 -5.68
C PRO A 135 -47.27 34.61 -5.68
N SER A 136 -47.50 35.86 -5.28
CA SER A 136 -46.45 36.89 -5.16
C SER A 136 -45.64 36.75 -3.86
N ASP A 137 -46.29 36.39 -2.76
CA ASP A 137 -45.68 35.94 -1.51
C ASP A 137 -46.27 34.57 -1.13
N MET A 138 -45.43 33.53 -1.19
CA MET A 138 -45.82 32.16 -0.83
C MET A 138 -46.15 31.99 0.65
N VAL A 139 -45.52 32.77 1.54
CA VAL A 139 -45.77 32.72 2.97
C VAL A 139 -47.12 33.35 3.29
N GLN A 140 -47.41 34.52 2.71
CA GLN A 140 -48.70 35.17 2.92
C GLN A 140 -49.84 34.33 2.33
N TRP A 141 -49.66 33.80 1.11
CA TRP A 141 -50.61 32.88 0.51
C TRP A 141 -50.88 31.65 1.39
N LEU A 142 -49.85 31.06 2.00
CA LEU A 142 -50.01 29.93 2.92
C LEU A 142 -50.74 30.32 4.22
N ALA A 143 -50.43 31.48 4.80
CA ALA A 143 -51.10 32.02 5.97
C ALA A 143 -52.61 32.22 5.70
N ASP A 144 -52.94 32.87 4.58
CA ASP A 144 -54.31 33.14 4.15
C ASP A 144 -55.07 31.84 3.80
N ALA A 145 -54.42 30.88 3.13
CA ALA A 145 -55.03 29.62 2.70
C ALA A 145 -55.23 28.61 3.85
N ARG A 146 -54.46 28.70 4.94
CA ARG A 146 -54.57 27.82 6.12
C ARG A 146 -55.22 28.48 7.33
N GLY A 147 -55.43 29.80 7.32
CA GLY A 147 -55.97 30.56 8.45
C GLY A 147 -55.01 30.62 9.65
N ILE A 148 -53.69 30.61 9.38
CA ILE A 148 -52.62 30.60 10.41
C ILE A 148 -51.88 31.95 10.42
N ASP A 149 -51.20 32.25 11.53
CA ASP A 149 -50.34 33.44 11.57
C ASP A 149 -49.10 33.29 10.66
N ARG A 150 -48.48 34.43 10.33
CA ARG A 150 -47.35 34.46 9.39
C ARG A 150 -46.13 33.68 9.90
N ALA A 151 -45.83 33.71 11.21
CA ALA A 151 -44.67 33.01 11.76
C ALA A 151 -44.90 31.49 11.78
N ALA A 152 -46.14 31.03 11.96
CA ALA A 152 -46.53 29.64 11.77
C ALA A 152 -46.39 29.21 10.30
N ALA A 153 -46.76 30.06 9.34
CA ALA A 153 -46.57 29.81 7.90
C ALA A 153 -45.08 29.76 7.51
N GLU A 154 -44.24 30.68 8.01
CA GLU A 154 -42.79 30.68 7.80
C GLU A 154 -42.16 29.40 8.34
N LYS A 155 -42.48 29.02 9.59
CA LYS A 155 -42.02 27.77 10.20
C LYS A 155 -42.44 26.52 9.42
N LEU A 156 -43.66 26.49 8.89
CA LEU A 156 -44.15 25.36 8.10
C LEU A 156 -43.40 25.25 6.75
N MET A 157 -43.04 26.37 6.13
CA MET A 157 -42.22 26.41 4.92
C MET A 157 -40.76 26.02 5.17
N ASP A 158 -40.20 26.32 6.35
CA ASP A 158 -38.89 25.82 6.78
C ASP A 158 -38.91 24.30 6.99
N GLN A 159 -39.99 23.76 7.57
CA GLN A 159 -40.18 22.31 7.69
C GLN A 159 -40.32 21.62 6.32
N VAL A 160 -40.94 22.27 5.32
CA VAL A 160 -40.95 21.79 3.93
C VAL A 160 -39.52 21.78 3.34
N GLN A 161 -38.70 22.81 3.59
CA GLN A 161 -37.30 22.82 3.15
C GLN A 161 -36.45 21.72 3.82
N GLU A 162 -36.65 21.46 5.12
CA GLU A 162 -35.99 20.34 5.82
C GLU A 162 -36.43 18.98 5.25
N LEU A 163 -37.72 18.82 4.95
CA LEU A 163 -38.26 17.63 4.29
C LEU A 163 -37.66 17.42 2.89
N MET A 164 -37.58 18.48 2.08
CA MET A 164 -36.91 18.46 0.77
C MET A 164 -35.42 18.12 0.88
N ALA A 165 -34.72 18.59 1.93
CA ALA A 165 -33.34 18.22 2.20
C ALA A 165 -33.17 16.74 2.56
N SER A 166 -34.11 16.20 3.34
CA SER A 166 -34.16 14.78 3.70
C SER A 166 -34.46 13.91 2.46
N LEU A 167 -35.42 14.31 1.62
CA LEU A 167 -35.74 13.65 0.34
C LEU A 167 -34.55 13.63 -0.62
N ILE A 168 -33.87 14.78 -0.84
CA ILE A 168 -32.66 14.85 -1.68
C ILE A 168 -31.55 13.96 -1.13
N ALA A 169 -31.38 13.90 0.20
CA ALA A 169 -30.38 13.04 0.83
C ALA A 169 -30.78 11.55 0.83
N GLY A 170 -32.07 11.24 0.66
CA GLY A 170 -32.64 9.90 0.63
C GLY A 170 -32.65 9.23 -0.74
N ASP A 171 -32.87 9.96 -1.84
CA ASP A 171 -32.88 9.42 -3.20
C ASP A 171 -31.45 9.03 -3.64
N THR A 172 -31.17 7.73 -3.73
CA THR A 172 -29.82 7.24 -4.09
C THR A 172 -29.55 7.44 -5.57
N ARG A 173 -30.57 7.31 -6.43
CA ARG A 173 -30.49 7.56 -7.88
C ARG A 173 -30.20 9.03 -8.19
N LEU A 174 -30.73 9.98 -7.41
CA LEU A 174 -30.36 11.39 -7.47
C LEU A 174 -28.93 11.60 -6.94
N GLN A 175 -28.58 11.07 -5.77
CA GLN A 175 -27.24 11.21 -5.21
C GLN A 175 -26.14 10.64 -6.13
N GLU A 176 -26.41 9.58 -6.89
CA GLU A 176 -25.52 9.10 -7.96
C GLU A 176 -25.43 10.09 -9.13
N LYS A 177 -26.55 10.57 -9.68
CA LYS A 177 -26.56 11.58 -10.75
C LYS A 177 -25.82 12.86 -10.34
N LEU A 178 -25.99 13.32 -9.10
CA LEU A 178 -25.32 14.49 -8.56
C LEU A 178 -23.81 14.27 -8.42
N ARG A 179 -23.37 13.14 -7.83
CA ARG A 179 -21.94 12.76 -7.77
C ARG A 179 -21.33 12.66 -9.17
N ARG A 180 -22.04 12.09 -10.13
CA ARG A 180 -21.61 12.00 -11.54
C ARG A 180 -21.42 13.38 -12.19
N ILE A 181 -22.39 14.29 -12.06
CA ILE A 181 -22.29 15.67 -12.57
C ILE A 181 -21.09 16.40 -11.95
N VAL A 182 -20.93 16.30 -10.62
CA VAL A 182 -19.81 16.88 -9.88
C VAL A 182 -18.47 16.29 -10.31
N ARG A 183 -18.42 14.99 -10.65
CA ARG A 183 -17.20 14.31 -11.12
C ARG A 183 -16.83 14.64 -12.57
N GLU A 184 -17.81 14.74 -13.47
CA GLU A 184 -17.60 15.05 -14.89
C GLU A 184 -17.19 16.51 -15.11
N GLN A 185 -17.81 17.46 -14.38
CA GLN A 185 -17.63 18.90 -14.59
C GLN A 185 -16.70 19.56 -13.56
N GLY A 186 -16.48 18.90 -12.42
CA GLY A 186 -15.78 19.47 -11.29
C GLY A 186 -14.34 19.86 -11.57
N ARG A 187 -14.01 21.12 -11.30
CA ARG A 187 -12.64 21.64 -11.33
C ARG A 187 -12.11 21.67 -9.90
N LEU A 188 -11.20 20.74 -9.61
CA LEU A 188 -10.50 20.72 -8.34
C LEU A 188 -9.38 21.79 -8.36
N ARG A 189 -9.45 22.72 -7.40
CA ARG A 189 -8.33 23.57 -6.97
C ARG A 189 -8.10 23.39 -5.47
N PHE A 190 -7.10 24.05 -4.91
CA PHE A 190 -6.88 24.06 -3.47
C PHE A 190 -6.35 25.42 -3.02
N GLU A 191 -6.71 25.79 -1.80
CA GLU A 191 -6.28 27.02 -1.13
C GLU A 191 -5.39 26.63 0.05
N PHE A 192 -4.31 27.37 0.30
CA PHE A 192 -3.51 27.17 1.51
C PHE A 192 -4.21 27.79 2.70
N THR A 193 -4.30 27.04 3.81
CA THR A 193 -4.79 27.59 5.08
C THR A 193 -3.82 28.69 5.52
N SER A 194 -4.33 29.90 5.78
CA SER A 194 -3.55 30.99 6.36
C SER A 194 -2.98 30.55 7.71
N SER A 195 -1.68 30.78 7.93
CA SER A 195 -0.92 30.15 9.01
C SER A 195 -1.06 30.88 10.35
N GLU A 196 -2.28 31.03 10.86
CA GLU A 196 -2.55 31.50 12.22
C GLU A 196 -2.34 30.39 13.25
N SER A 197 -1.07 30.03 13.46
CA SER A 197 -0.65 29.27 14.63
C SER A 197 0.84 29.49 14.93
N GLU A 198 1.25 30.71 15.25
CA GLU A 198 2.42 30.85 16.12
C GLU A 198 2.10 30.17 17.47
N PRO A 199 3.03 29.39 18.05
CA PRO A 199 2.77 28.76 19.34
C PRO A 199 2.69 29.82 20.43
N ASN A 200 1.52 29.91 21.07
CA ASN A 200 1.20 30.86 22.14
C ASN A 200 2.36 30.98 23.16
N LYS A 201 2.95 32.18 23.26
CA LYS A 201 3.95 32.50 24.29
C LYS A 201 3.27 32.55 25.65
N GLN A 202 3.33 31.44 26.38
CA GLN A 202 2.98 31.42 27.79
C GLN A 202 3.74 32.53 28.53
N PRO A 203 3.06 33.43 29.28
CA PRO A 203 3.73 34.48 30.02
C PRO A 203 4.59 33.86 31.13
N ALA A 204 5.85 34.29 31.21
CA ALA A 204 6.80 33.75 32.18
C ALA A 204 6.36 34.12 33.61
N LYS A 205 6.23 33.11 34.49
CA LYS A 205 6.02 33.35 35.93
C LYS A 205 7.26 34.05 36.51
N SER A 206 7.10 35.33 36.85
CA SER A 206 8.09 36.09 37.61
C SER A 206 8.27 35.48 39.00
N LYS A 207 9.51 35.43 39.50
CA LYS A 207 9.78 35.13 40.91
C LYS A 207 9.24 36.27 41.78
N GLN A 208 8.47 35.95 42.81
CA GLN A 208 8.28 36.85 43.96
C GLN A 208 9.15 36.38 45.15
N PRO A 209 9.70 37.31 45.96
CA PRO A 209 10.42 36.99 47.18
C PRO A 209 9.46 36.69 48.34
N THR A 210 10.02 36.17 49.44
CA THR A 210 9.31 35.88 50.70
C THR A 210 8.78 37.15 51.39
N PRO A 211 7.53 37.14 51.91
CA PRO A 211 7.01 38.23 52.73
C PRO A 211 7.42 38.11 54.21
N ALA A 212 7.35 39.22 54.94
CA ALA A 212 7.43 39.26 56.40
C ALA A 212 6.41 40.27 56.97
N ALA A 213 5.74 39.88 58.05
CA ALA A 213 4.91 40.67 58.98
C ALA A 213 3.80 41.61 58.45
N SER A 214 2.57 41.37 58.91
CA SER A 214 1.46 42.34 58.99
C SER A 214 1.78 43.48 59.97
N PRO A 215 1.12 44.66 59.92
CA PRO A 215 -0.25 44.85 60.49
C PRO A 215 -1.11 45.93 59.74
N VAL A 216 -2.32 46.40 60.09
CA VAL A 216 -3.59 45.94 60.78
C VAL A 216 -4.68 47.02 60.48
N ASP A 217 -5.98 46.74 60.75
CA ASP A 217 -7.17 47.63 60.74
C ASP A 217 -7.70 48.22 59.40
N GLY A 218 -9.01 48.50 59.25
CA GLY A 218 -10.16 48.21 60.14
C GLY A 218 -11.49 48.90 59.74
N ALA A 219 -12.60 48.50 60.38
CA ALA A 219 -13.95 49.13 60.43
C ALA A 219 -14.76 49.24 59.08
N GLU A 220 -15.92 48.58 58.90
CA GLU A 220 -17.33 48.96 59.30
C GLU A 220 -18.05 49.88 58.26
N ASP A 221 -19.37 49.87 58.03
CA ASP A 221 -20.49 49.17 58.71
C ASP A 221 -21.76 48.91 57.83
N LYS A 222 -22.67 48.05 58.33
CA LYS A 222 -24.17 47.94 58.23
C LYS A 222 -25.00 48.64 57.11
N ALA A 223 -26.21 48.18 56.72
CA ALA A 223 -26.96 46.90 56.91
C ALA A 223 -28.31 46.89 56.13
N ALA A 224 -28.80 45.68 55.78
CA ALA A 224 -30.24 45.32 55.70
C ALA A 224 -30.42 43.78 55.70
N SER A 225 -31.55 43.28 56.19
CA SER A 225 -31.88 41.85 56.41
C SER A 225 -33.42 41.71 56.60
N PRO A 226 -34.07 40.52 56.75
CA PRO A 226 -33.53 39.15 56.78
C PRO A 226 -34.38 38.04 56.06
N ALA A 227 -33.84 36.81 56.06
CA ALA A 227 -34.53 35.50 56.14
C ALA A 227 -35.46 35.00 54.99
N ASN A 228 -35.56 33.69 54.70
CA ASN A 228 -34.83 32.52 55.24
C ASN A 228 -34.85 31.28 54.30
N ALA A 229 -33.88 30.37 54.52
CA ALA A 229 -33.86 28.92 54.19
C ALA A 229 -34.06 28.44 52.71
N ALA A 230 -33.29 27.47 52.18
CA ALA A 230 -32.13 26.76 52.71
C ALA A 230 -31.20 26.21 51.57
N GLU A 231 -29.91 26.12 51.90
CA GLU A 231 -28.90 25.05 51.62
C GLU A 231 -28.91 24.26 50.28
N ALA A 232 -27.78 23.99 49.61
CA ALA A 232 -26.37 24.33 49.88
C ALA A 232 -25.50 24.36 48.59
N GLN A 233 -24.26 24.83 48.74
CA GLN A 233 -23.25 25.07 47.69
C GLN A 233 -22.61 23.77 47.17
N VAL A 234 -22.15 23.61 45.91
CA VAL A 234 -21.31 24.45 45.02
C VAL A 234 -19.84 24.54 45.46
N ALA A 235 -18.96 23.78 44.78
CA ALA A 235 -17.64 24.24 44.32
C ALA A 235 -16.99 23.20 43.38
N ALA A 236 -16.19 23.66 42.43
CA ALA A 236 -15.30 22.81 41.63
C ALA A 236 -13.85 23.32 41.79
N THR A 237 -12.85 22.44 41.65
CA THR A 237 -11.52 22.72 41.04
C THR A 237 -10.68 21.44 40.93
N SER A 238 -9.43 21.54 40.45
CA SER A 238 -8.73 20.49 39.70
C SER A 238 -7.24 20.31 40.05
N GLU A 239 -6.73 19.09 39.81
CA GLU A 239 -5.32 18.73 39.50
C GLU A 239 -4.17 19.05 40.48
N ALA A 240 -3.66 18.00 41.16
CA ALA A 240 -2.24 17.55 41.11
C ALA A 240 -2.17 16.10 41.65
N LYS A 241 -1.46 15.07 41.14
CA LYS A 241 -0.15 14.85 40.49
C LYS A 241 0.92 14.32 41.47
N GLU A 242 1.71 13.35 40.98
CA GLU A 242 2.80 12.59 41.65
C GLU A 242 2.36 11.46 42.61
N SER A 243 3.16 10.41 42.87
CA SER A 243 4.03 9.53 42.03
C SER A 243 4.55 8.35 42.91
N GLN A 244 5.14 7.31 42.31
CA GLN A 244 5.80 6.17 43.01
C GLN A 244 4.84 5.21 43.77
N ALA A 245 5.20 3.97 44.13
CA ALA A 245 6.04 2.96 43.46
C ALA A 245 5.87 1.56 44.11
N ASN A 246 6.25 0.50 43.37
CA ASN A 246 6.74 -0.80 43.87
C ASN A 246 5.80 -1.78 44.62
N ALA A 247 6.38 -2.96 44.87
CA ALA A 247 5.97 -4.08 45.73
C ALA A 247 4.90 -5.03 45.18
N ALA A 248 5.38 -6.12 44.55
CA ALA A 248 4.63 -7.37 44.48
C ALA A 248 4.58 -8.05 45.86
N GLY A 249 3.59 -8.93 46.05
CA GLY A 249 3.46 -9.82 47.20
C GLY A 249 2.86 -11.14 46.76
N ASP A 250 3.71 -12.11 46.43
CA ASP A 250 3.31 -13.45 46.01
C ASP A 250 2.86 -14.30 47.20
N GLY A 251 2.02 -15.32 46.99
CA GLY A 251 1.43 -16.06 48.12
C GLY A 251 0.44 -17.17 47.77
N ALA A 252 0.94 -18.27 47.19
CA ALA A 252 0.12 -19.43 46.85
C ALA A 252 0.12 -20.53 47.94
N ALA A 253 -1.07 -20.88 48.43
CA ALA A 253 -1.42 -22.17 49.08
C ALA A 253 -2.94 -22.36 48.94
N VAL A 254 -3.47 -23.33 48.17
CA VAL A 254 -3.44 -24.79 48.37
C VAL A 254 -4.20 -25.24 49.64
N GLN A 255 -5.42 -25.72 49.44
CA GLN A 255 -5.97 -26.86 50.19
C GLN A 255 -6.99 -27.61 49.32
N ALA A 256 -7.15 -28.91 49.55
CA ALA A 256 -7.98 -29.81 48.76
C ALA A 256 -9.11 -30.43 49.59
N GLY A 257 -10.23 -30.75 48.93
CA GLY A 257 -11.34 -31.57 49.43
C GLY A 257 -11.70 -32.63 48.39
N ALA A 258 -12.16 -33.82 48.81
CA ALA A 258 -11.98 -35.03 48.01
C ALA A 258 -13.26 -35.86 47.73
N ALA A 259 -13.17 -36.61 46.62
CA ALA A 259 -13.89 -37.86 46.28
C ALA A 259 -15.41 -37.83 46.00
N GLY A 260 -15.83 -38.43 44.88
CA GLY A 260 -17.25 -38.63 44.54
C GLY A 260 -17.55 -39.03 43.09
N GLU A 261 -17.07 -40.19 42.63
CA GLU A 261 -17.53 -40.87 41.40
C GLU A 261 -18.39 -42.12 41.75
N PRO A 262 -19.15 -42.76 40.82
CA PRO A 262 -19.25 -42.52 39.36
C PRO A 262 -20.69 -42.43 38.79
N GLN A 263 -20.83 -41.93 37.55
CA GLN A 263 -21.80 -42.45 36.56
C GLN A 263 -21.45 -41.98 35.13
N SER A 264 -21.84 -42.76 34.11
CA SER A 264 -21.44 -42.55 32.69
C SER A 264 -22.52 -41.85 31.84
N PRO A 265 -22.17 -41.26 30.68
CA PRO A 265 -22.98 -40.25 29.99
C PRO A 265 -23.97 -40.80 28.94
N ALA A 266 -24.91 -39.94 28.52
CA ALA A 266 -25.79 -40.13 27.37
C ALA A 266 -25.43 -39.17 26.21
N ALA A 267 -25.82 -39.52 24.97
CA ALA A 267 -25.28 -38.94 23.74
C ALA A 267 -26.22 -37.95 23.00
N PRO A 268 -25.69 -37.08 22.13
CA PRO A 268 -26.47 -36.29 21.16
C PRO A 268 -26.89 -37.11 19.90
N PRO A 269 -27.90 -36.64 19.13
CA PRO A 269 -28.51 -37.39 18.02
C PRO A 269 -27.72 -37.37 16.68
N PRO A 270 -28.04 -38.26 15.72
CA PRO A 270 -27.19 -38.58 14.56
C PRO A 270 -27.48 -37.78 13.28
N GLY A 271 -26.52 -37.78 12.35
CA GLY A 271 -26.70 -37.38 10.95
C GLY A 271 -26.99 -38.57 10.01
N PRO A 272 -27.51 -38.33 8.79
CA PRO A 272 -27.82 -39.37 7.81
C PRO A 272 -26.57 -39.86 7.06
N ALA A 273 -26.57 -41.12 6.62
CA ALA A 273 -25.42 -41.79 6.02
C ALA A 273 -25.60 -42.14 4.54
N ASN A 274 -24.58 -41.76 3.75
CA ASN A 274 -23.87 -42.55 2.72
C ASN A 274 -24.62 -43.65 1.93
N GLN A 275 -24.59 -43.56 0.60
CA GLN A 275 -24.65 -44.72 -0.30
C GLN A 275 -23.55 -44.62 -1.37
N SER A 276 -23.04 -45.78 -1.80
CA SER A 276 -21.84 -45.94 -2.64
C SER A 276 -22.15 -46.01 -4.14
N SER A 277 -21.11 -46.01 -4.98
CA SER A 277 -21.22 -46.34 -6.41
C SER A 277 -19.95 -47.07 -6.90
N PRO A 278 -20.08 -48.14 -7.73
CA PRO A 278 -18.97 -48.92 -8.29
C PRO A 278 -18.44 -48.35 -9.65
N PRO A 279 -17.36 -48.92 -10.24
CA PRO A 279 -16.56 -48.23 -11.26
C PRO A 279 -16.55 -48.83 -12.69
N ILE A 280 -15.98 -48.06 -13.64
CA ILE A 280 -15.42 -48.45 -14.98
C ILE A 280 -16.39 -49.02 -16.04
N ALA A 281 -16.44 -48.38 -17.24
CA ALA A 281 -16.45 -49.04 -18.56
C ALA A 281 -16.32 -48.03 -19.74
N GLU A 282 -15.90 -48.55 -20.92
CA GLU A 282 -15.60 -47.83 -22.18
C GLU A 282 -16.75 -47.82 -23.23
N LEU A 283 -16.44 -47.26 -24.42
CA LEU A 283 -16.95 -47.60 -25.77
C LEU A 283 -18.24 -46.95 -26.35
N GLN A 284 -17.99 -46.04 -27.31
CA GLN A 284 -18.47 -46.06 -28.71
C GLN A 284 -19.97 -46.25 -29.12
N SER A 285 -20.47 -45.18 -29.77
CA SER A 285 -21.01 -45.18 -31.17
C SER A 285 -22.48 -45.50 -31.50
N VAL A 286 -22.83 -45.19 -32.77
CA VAL A 286 -24.08 -45.43 -33.54
C VAL A 286 -25.21 -44.40 -33.33
N ALA A 287 -26.00 -44.17 -34.39
CA ALA A 287 -27.02 -43.12 -34.54
C ALA A 287 -28.34 -43.67 -35.12
N ALA A 288 -29.46 -42.95 -34.93
CA ALA A 288 -30.68 -43.05 -35.75
C ALA A 288 -31.65 -41.86 -35.52
N GLU A 289 -32.23 -41.36 -36.61
CA GLU A 289 -33.53 -40.63 -36.69
C GLU A 289 -34.68 -41.68 -36.91
N PRO A 290 -36.00 -41.37 -37.06
CA PRO A 290 -36.66 -40.07 -37.33
C PRO A 290 -38.03 -39.79 -36.61
N THR A 291 -38.70 -38.73 -37.12
CA THR A 291 -40.07 -38.14 -36.99
C THR A 291 -41.29 -39.08 -36.82
N PRO A 292 -42.57 -38.62 -36.57
CA PRO A 292 -43.16 -37.29 -36.88
C PRO A 292 -44.17 -36.61 -35.89
N GLU A 293 -44.59 -35.41 -36.31
CA GLU A 293 -45.83 -34.59 -36.14
C GLU A 293 -47.20 -35.28 -35.85
N PRO A 294 -48.34 -34.54 -35.64
CA PRO A 294 -48.64 -33.09 -35.90
C PRO A 294 -49.13 -32.34 -34.63
N THR A 295 -49.82 -31.17 -34.59
CA THR A 295 -50.61 -30.28 -35.51
C THR A 295 -50.67 -28.87 -34.83
N GLU A 296 -51.14 -27.70 -35.32
CA GLU A 296 -51.78 -27.08 -36.52
C GLU A 296 -51.49 -25.53 -36.40
N SER A 297 -51.93 -24.48 -37.14
CA SER A 297 -52.91 -24.24 -38.23
C SER A 297 -52.66 -22.87 -38.97
N ALA A 298 -53.68 -22.39 -39.69
CA ALA A 298 -53.95 -21.12 -40.39
C ALA A 298 -53.28 -19.81 -39.89
N SER A 299 -52.97 -18.79 -40.72
CA SER A 299 -53.01 -18.57 -42.21
C SER A 299 -52.35 -17.19 -42.54
N THR A 300 -52.31 -16.54 -43.72
CA THR A 300 -53.01 -16.59 -45.05
C THR A 300 -52.20 -15.79 -46.12
N THR A 301 -52.39 -16.08 -47.42
CA THR A 301 -52.40 -15.21 -48.66
C THR A 301 -51.57 -13.89 -48.72
N ASP A 302 -50.84 -13.47 -49.78
CA ASP A 302 -50.61 -13.94 -51.18
C ASP A 302 -49.63 -12.94 -51.92
N THR A 303 -49.07 -13.04 -53.15
CA THR A 303 -48.91 -14.04 -54.26
C THR A 303 -47.61 -13.70 -55.06
N ALA A 304 -46.99 -14.67 -55.76
CA ALA A 304 -46.30 -14.57 -57.10
C ALA A 304 -45.04 -13.67 -57.29
N THR A 305 -44.03 -13.96 -58.15
CA THR A 305 -43.85 -15.07 -59.15
C THR A 305 -42.36 -15.31 -59.50
N ALA A 306 -41.97 -16.58 -59.75
CA ALA A 306 -40.94 -17.09 -60.69
C ALA A 306 -39.44 -16.63 -60.58
N ALA A 307 -38.40 -17.40 -60.92
CA ALA A 307 -38.26 -18.75 -61.52
C ALA A 307 -36.97 -19.49 -61.05
N ALA A 308 -36.71 -20.69 -61.60
CA ALA A 308 -35.57 -21.59 -61.31
C ALA A 308 -34.19 -21.08 -61.86
N THR A 309 -33.01 -21.70 -61.65
CA THR A 309 -32.68 -23.14 -61.61
C THR A 309 -31.38 -23.45 -60.83
N ASP A 310 -31.04 -24.74 -60.73
CA ASP A 310 -30.09 -25.42 -59.82
C ASP A 310 -28.64 -25.56 -60.38
N THR A 311 -27.82 -26.36 -59.68
CA THR A 311 -26.53 -27.03 -60.01
C THR A 311 -25.20 -26.36 -59.60
N ALA A 312 -24.45 -27.08 -58.74
CA ALA A 312 -23.01 -26.96 -58.49
C ALA A 312 -22.26 -28.07 -59.32
N PRO A 313 -21.08 -28.67 -58.99
CA PRO A 313 -20.06 -28.38 -57.95
C PRO A 313 -18.58 -28.57 -58.42
N HIS A 314 -17.64 -28.70 -57.46
CA HIS A 314 -16.41 -29.53 -57.49
C HIS A 314 -15.06 -29.12 -58.17
N THR A 315 -14.13 -28.61 -57.33
CA THR A 315 -12.82 -29.21 -56.93
C THR A 315 -11.64 -29.55 -57.91
N VAL A 316 -10.44 -29.00 -57.56
CA VAL A 316 -9.16 -29.71 -57.24
C VAL A 316 -7.96 -29.87 -58.25
N THR A 317 -6.74 -29.89 -57.68
CA THR A 317 -5.40 -30.46 -58.10
C THR A 317 -4.32 -29.71 -58.94
N VAL A 318 -3.07 -29.75 -58.40
CA VAL A 318 -1.75 -30.17 -59.02
C VAL A 318 -0.73 -29.17 -59.67
N ALA A 319 0.26 -28.77 -58.84
CA ALA A 319 1.74 -29.05 -58.88
C ALA A 319 2.75 -28.50 -59.95
N ALA A 320 4.03 -28.60 -59.55
CA ALA A 320 5.31 -28.53 -60.31
C ALA A 320 5.81 -27.11 -60.76
N ASP A 321 7.12 -26.82 -60.92
CA ASP A 321 8.36 -27.61 -60.69
C ASP A 321 9.57 -26.71 -60.27
N SER A 322 10.80 -27.25 -60.36
CA SER A 322 12.01 -26.88 -59.60
C SER A 322 13.19 -26.43 -60.47
N ASN A 323 14.16 -25.65 -59.94
CA ASN A 323 15.57 -25.76 -60.36
C ASN A 323 16.59 -25.22 -59.32
N GLN A 324 17.87 -25.59 -59.50
CA GLN A 324 19.06 -25.31 -58.66
C GLN A 324 19.95 -24.20 -59.34
N VAL A 325 21.20 -23.79 -58.98
CA VAL A 325 22.39 -24.39 -58.32
C VAL A 325 23.34 -23.28 -57.77
N ALA A 326 23.99 -23.48 -56.61
CA ALA A 326 25.23 -22.83 -56.07
C ALA A 326 25.34 -21.27 -55.99
N GLY A 327 26.25 -20.66 -55.20
CA GLY A 327 27.17 -21.15 -54.15
C GLY A 327 28.42 -20.25 -54.03
N GLY A 328 28.81 -19.83 -52.82
CA GLY A 328 29.99 -18.96 -52.56
C GLY A 328 30.16 -18.53 -51.10
N ASP A 329 31.37 -18.11 -50.72
CA ASP A 329 31.82 -17.94 -49.32
C ASP A 329 31.49 -16.59 -48.64
N ALA A 330 31.72 -16.59 -47.31
CA ALA A 330 31.46 -15.53 -46.32
C ALA A 330 32.49 -14.36 -46.37
N PRO A 331 32.49 -13.35 -45.44
CA PRO A 331 31.58 -13.07 -44.31
C PRO A 331 31.17 -11.56 -44.18
N THR A 332 30.73 -11.14 -42.98
CA THR A 332 30.86 -9.80 -42.33
C THR A 332 29.58 -8.95 -42.14
N ALA A 333 29.49 -8.32 -40.95
CA ALA A 333 28.70 -7.13 -40.56
C ALA A 333 27.16 -7.21 -40.39
N ASP A 334 26.74 -7.21 -39.12
CA ASP A 334 25.58 -6.45 -38.60
C ASP A 334 25.77 -4.93 -38.90
N PRO A 335 24.73 -4.09 -39.05
CA PRO A 335 23.82 -3.81 -37.93
C PRO A 335 22.32 -3.62 -38.24
N ALA A 336 21.50 -4.23 -37.39
CA ALA A 336 20.22 -3.75 -36.82
C ALA A 336 19.55 -2.46 -37.37
N ALA A 337 18.29 -2.60 -37.81
CA ALA A 337 17.22 -1.61 -37.61
C ALA A 337 15.82 -2.27 -37.64
N ASN A 338 14.97 -2.00 -36.65
CA ASN A 338 13.52 -2.21 -36.71
C ASN A 338 12.82 -1.21 -35.74
N PRO A 339 11.60 -0.72 -36.03
CA PRO A 339 11.06 0.47 -35.36
C PRO A 339 10.34 0.18 -34.04
N ALA A 340 10.14 1.25 -33.25
CA ALA A 340 9.39 1.22 -31.99
C ALA A 340 7.90 1.57 -32.17
N PRO A 341 7.04 1.13 -31.25
CA PRO A 341 5.80 1.82 -30.89
C PRO A 341 5.95 2.62 -29.57
N ASP A 342 4.92 3.40 -29.24
CA ASP A 342 4.97 4.57 -28.34
C ASP A 342 4.33 4.34 -26.94
N GLY A 343 4.41 5.34 -26.04
CA GLY A 343 3.37 5.58 -25.03
C GLY A 343 3.60 5.10 -23.57
N GLY A 344 4.71 5.46 -22.93
CA GLY A 344 5.01 5.09 -21.52
C GLY A 344 5.12 6.24 -20.51
N ASP A 345 4.00 6.83 -20.06
CA ASP A 345 4.01 7.96 -19.10
C ASP A 345 4.64 7.61 -17.74
N SER A 346 5.71 8.32 -17.37
CA SER A 346 6.51 8.10 -16.17
C SER A 346 6.86 9.42 -15.49
N PRO A 347 6.52 9.63 -14.20
CA PRO A 347 6.81 10.89 -13.51
C PRO A 347 8.31 11.03 -13.21
N ALA A 348 9.01 11.76 -14.08
CA ALA A 348 10.43 12.08 -13.91
C ALA A 348 10.71 12.85 -12.60
N ALA A 349 11.90 12.64 -12.03
CA ALA A 349 12.33 13.35 -10.83
C ALA A 349 12.56 14.85 -11.12
N VAL A 350 11.83 15.73 -10.42
CA VAL A 350 11.96 17.18 -10.58
C VAL A 350 13.33 17.65 -10.09
N VAL A 351 14.16 18.09 -11.02
CA VAL A 351 15.41 18.83 -10.78
C VAL A 351 15.19 20.28 -11.24
N PRO A 352 15.49 21.31 -10.43
CA PRO A 352 15.35 22.70 -10.85
C PRO A 352 16.42 23.07 -11.91
N PRO A 353 16.09 23.91 -12.90
CA PRO A 353 17.03 24.29 -13.94
C PRO A 353 18.08 25.29 -13.44
N SER A 354 19.34 25.08 -13.82
CA SER A 354 20.38 26.11 -13.78
C SER A 354 20.34 26.94 -15.06
N ALA A 355 20.56 28.25 -14.96
CA ALA A 355 20.74 29.11 -16.13
C ALA A 355 22.11 28.85 -16.81
N PRO A 356 22.26 29.11 -18.12
CA PRO A 356 23.49 28.82 -18.85
C PRO A 356 24.52 29.97 -18.76
N ASP A 357 25.69 29.69 -18.20
CA ASP A 357 26.87 30.53 -18.41
C ASP A 357 27.45 30.29 -19.82
N LYS A 358 27.84 31.36 -20.49
CA LYS A 358 28.58 31.31 -21.76
C LYS A 358 30.08 31.49 -21.51
N THR A 359 30.89 30.82 -22.33
CA THR A 359 32.35 30.94 -22.36
C THR A 359 32.83 32.34 -22.78
N GLY A 360 34.10 32.65 -22.53
CA GLY A 360 34.77 33.92 -22.87
C GLY A 360 34.87 34.26 -24.37
N THR A 361 35.68 35.24 -24.80
CA THR A 361 36.98 35.69 -24.24
C THR A 361 37.16 37.24 -24.33
N PRO A 362 38.35 37.91 -24.20
CA PRO A 362 38.43 39.24 -23.57
C PRO A 362 38.73 40.43 -24.50
N GLY A 363 38.66 41.67 -23.98
CA GLY A 363 39.11 42.88 -24.69
C GLY A 363 39.39 44.11 -23.80
N SER A 364 40.61 44.64 -23.90
CA SER A 364 41.07 46.03 -23.69
C SER A 364 40.43 46.97 -22.64
N SER A 365 41.25 47.35 -21.65
CA SER A 365 41.48 48.72 -21.14
C SER A 365 40.58 49.89 -21.57
N THR A 366 40.20 50.75 -20.60
CA THR A 366 40.84 52.08 -20.40
C THR A 366 40.37 52.71 -19.08
N SER A 367 41.28 53.37 -18.36
CA SER A 367 40.98 54.14 -17.14
C SER A 367 40.64 55.58 -17.49
N GLN A 368 39.57 56.15 -16.92
CA GLN A 368 39.55 57.57 -16.59
C GLN A 368 38.61 57.88 -15.42
N SER A 369 38.97 58.91 -14.66
CA SER A 369 38.29 59.36 -13.45
C SER A 369 37.60 60.70 -13.68
N GLN A 370 36.59 61.00 -12.85
CA GLN A 370 36.33 62.39 -12.46
C GLN A 370 35.71 62.45 -11.06
N LEU A 371 36.27 63.31 -10.20
CA LEU A 371 35.69 63.69 -8.91
C LEU A 371 34.91 64.99 -9.08
N GLY A 372 33.71 65.06 -8.51
CA GLY A 372 32.91 66.28 -8.40
C GLY A 372 32.17 66.34 -7.08
N LYS A 373 32.69 67.07 -6.09
CA LYS A 373 32.05 67.31 -4.79
C LYS A 373 31.18 68.58 -4.85
N GLN A 374 30.05 68.62 -4.12
CA GLN A 374 29.90 69.43 -2.90
C GLN A 374 28.47 69.46 -2.31
N ARG A 375 28.39 69.82 -1.02
CA ARG A 375 27.20 70.15 -0.17
C ARG A 375 26.28 68.95 0.15
N GLN A 376 26.09 68.50 1.40
CA GLN A 376 25.82 69.15 2.72
C GLN A 376 24.46 69.87 2.74
N ALA A 377 23.50 69.60 3.64
CA ALA A 377 23.43 68.63 4.77
C ALA A 377 21.92 68.25 5.01
N ALA A 378 21.44 67.50 6.02
CA ALA A 378 22.04 67.00 7.27
C ALA A 378 21.38 65.67 7.75
N ASP A 379 20.84 65.65 8.98
CA ASP A 379 20.06 64.66 9.75
C ASP A 379 19.08 63.77 8.95
N GLY A 380 18.81 62.49 9.27
CA GLY A 380 19.23 61.57 10.35
C GLY A 380 18.09 60.57 10.70
N PRO A 381 18.28 59.47 11.47
CA PRO A 381 19.48 58.81 11.96
C PRO A 381 19.66 57.36 11.39
N ALA A 382 20.55 56.56 11.99
CA ALA A 382 21.01 55.25 11.51
C ALA A 382 19.91 54.20 11.21
N GLY A 383 20.00 53.59 10.03
CA GLY A 383 19.19 52.42 9.63
C GLY A 383 19.59 51.14 10.37
N GLN A 384 18.60 50.33 10.77
CA GLN A 384 18.84 49.08 11.49
C GLN A 384 19.52 48.03 10.60
N ALA A 385 20.72 47.59 10.99
CA ALA A 385 21.38 46.47 10.34
C ALA A 385 20.58 45.17 10.57
N SER A 386 20.05 44.58 9.48
CA SER A 386 19.33 43.31 9.55
C SER A 386 20.27 42.21 10.06
N LYS A 387 20.01 41.71 11.27
CA LYS A 387 20.74 40.56 11.83
C LYS A 387 20.65 39.38 10.87
N LYS A 388 21.79 38.93 10.35
CA LYS A 388 21.90 37.57 9.80
C LYS A 388 21.73 36.60 10.96
N GLU A 389 20.60 35.90 11.00
CA GLU A 389 20.38 34.78 11.92
C GLU A 389 21.59 33.83 11.87
N THR A 390 22.10 33.45 13.03
CA THR A 390 23.28 32.58 13.07
C THR A 390 22.87 31.13 12.80
N ALA A 391 23.79 30.32 12.26
CA ALA A 391 23.49 28.91 11.97
C ALA A 391 23.13 28.08 13.22
N ALA A 392 23.37 28.59 14.43
CA ALA A 392 23.02 27.99 15.71
C ALA A 392 21.52 28.12 16.07
N GLU A 393 20.84 29.18 15.64
CA GLU A 393 19.43 29.45 15.98
C GLU A 393 18.44 28.59 15.17
N ARG A 394 18.93 27.83 14.18
CA ARG A 394 18.17 26.79 13.48
C ARG A 394 17.93 25.58 14.39
N ALA A 395 16.99 25.74 15.33
CA ALA A 395 16.40 24.64 16.09
C ALA A 395 16.10 23.46 15.16
N LYS A 396 16.57 22.26 15.52
CA LYS A 396 16.55 21.07 14.65
C LYS A 396 15.12 20.58 14.43
N LEU A 397 14.43 21.19 13.44
CA LEU A 397 13.06 20.93 12.98
C LEU A 397 12.69 19.47 13.22
N THR A 398 11.66 19.22 14.02
CA THR A 398 11.25 17.87 14.42
C THR A 398 10.91 17.01 13.20
N PRO A 399 10.97 15.67 13.29
CA PRO A 399 10.53 14.79 12.20
C PRO A 399 9.07 15.04 11.75
N ARG A 400 8.21 15.64 12.59
CA ARG A 400 6.87 16.11 12.20
C ARG A 400 6.94 17.40 11.38
N GLN A 401 7.63 18.43 11.87
CA GLN A 401 7.83 19.70 11.15
C GLN A 401 8.52 19.53 9.79
N ARG A 402 9.56 18.69 9.69
CA ARG A 402 10.24 18.39 8.41
C ARG A 402 9.29 17.73 7.39
N ARG A 403 8.39 16.85 7.85
CA ARG A 403 7.36 16.22 7.00
C ARG A 403 6.26 17.21 6.57
N ARG A 404 5.86 18.14 7.45
CA ARG A 404 4.92 19.22 7.11
C ARG A 404 5.52 20.16 6.05
N ARG A 405 6.73 20.67 6.29
CA ARG A 405 7.45 21.55 5.35
C ARG A 405 7.72 20.90 3.99
N TRP A 406 8.03 19.60 3.97
CA TRP A 406 8.15 18.85 2.70
C TRP A 406 6.82 18.79 1.95
N LEU A 407 5.69 18.56 2.64
CA LEU A 407 4.37 18.52 2.03
C LEU A 407 3.92 19.90 1.54
N GLU A 408 4.14 20.96 2.32
CA GLU A 408 3.94 22.36 1.90
C GLU A 408 4.73 22.66 0.61
N THR A 409 6.01 22.26 0.57
CA THR A 409 6.86 22.41 -0.62
C THR A 409 6.32 21.62 -1.82
N ALA A 410 5.87 20.37 -1.62
CA ALA A 410 5.30 19.54 -2.67
C ALA A 410 3.99 20.12 -3.22
N LEU A 411 3.12 20.63 -2.35
CA LEU A 411 1.86 21.28 -2.72
C LEU A 411 2.09 22.62 -3.43
N HIS A 412 3.11 23.39 -3.06
CA HIS A 412 3.49 24.60 -3.80
C HIS A 412 3.98 24.32 -5.22
N GLY A 413 4.50 23.11 -5.49
CA GLY A 413 4.86 22.64 -6.84
C GLY A 413 3.67 22.17 -7.69
N LEU A 414 2.46 22.09 -7.12
CA LEU A 414 1.24 21.74 -7.87
C LEU A 414 0.57 22.98 -8.48
N PRO A 415 -0.15 22.83 -9.61
CA PRO A 415 -0.79 23.96 -10.29
C PRO A 415 -1.90 24.59 -9.42
N LYS A 416 -1.73 25.87 -9.08
CA LYS A 416 -2.71 26.65 -8.30
C LYS A 416 -4.02 26.93 -9.06
N LYS A 417 -3.98 26.96 -10.41
CA LYS A 417 -5.20 27.09 -11.25
C LYS A 417 -5.93 25.75 -11.27
N GLY A 418 -7.23 25.78 -10.95
CA GLY A 418 -8.07 24.58 -10.90
C GLY A 418 -8.10 23.79 -12.22
N LYS A 419 -8.05 22.47 -12.11
CA LYS A 419 -8.10 21.52 -13.24
C LYS A 419 -9.27 20.55 -13.07
N PRO A 420 -9.88 20.05 -14.15
CA PRO A 420 -10.87 18.97 -14.08
C PRO A 420 -10.33 17.77 -13.29
N ILE A 421 -11.16 17.14 -12.46
CA ILE A 421 -10.78 16.00 -11.58
C ILE A 421 -9.93 14.96 -12.33
N GLY A 422 -10.45 14.43 -13.45
CA GLY A 422 -9.77 13.42 -14.28
C GLY A 422 -8.48 13.86 -14.99
N LYS A 423 -7.96 15.08 -14.74
CA LYS A 423 -6.65 15.56 -15.22
C LYS A 423 -5.60 15.70 -14.11
N TRP A 424 -5.91 15.28 -12.88
CA TRP A 424 -4.95 15.12 -11.79
C TRP A 424 -4.46 13.67 -11.73
N SER A 425 -3.16 13.44 -11.54
CA SER A 425 -2.63 12.07 -11.41
C SER A 425 -2.98 11.46 -10.04
N ALA A 426 -2.93 10.13 -9.92
CA ALA A 426 -3.19 9.44 -8.65
C ALA A 426 -2.30 9.98 -7.50
N TYR A 427 -1.01 10.23 -7.77
CA TYR A 427 -0.10 10.81 -6.79
C TYR A 427 -0.51 12.23 -6.35
N GLN A 428 -1.07 13.02 -7.27
CA GLN A 428 -1.56 14.37 -6.95
C GLN A 428 -2.84 14.33 -6.11
N HIS A 429 -3.77 13.40 -6.39
CA HIS A 429 -4.94 13.16 -5.54
C HIS A 429 -4.52 12.81 -4.10
N LEU A 430 -3.57 11.87 -3.91
CA LEU A 430 -3.09 11.53 -2.57
C LEU A 430 -2.37 12.70 -1.88
N LEU A 431 -1.59 13.52 -2.61
CA LEU A 431 -0.98 14.72 -2.05
C LEU A 431 -2.03 15.74 -1.59
N ILE A 432 -3.09 15.95 -2.36
CA ILE A 432 -4.17 16.89 -2.00
C ILE A 432 -4.94 16.37 -0.78
N ALA A 433 -5.35 15.10 -0.77
CA ALA A 433 -6.06 14.49 0.35
C ALA A 433 -5.22 14.48 1.65
N ARG A 434 -3.93 14.16 1.55
CA ARG A 434 -2.96 14.28 2.65
C ARG A 434 -2.80 15.72 3.12
N GLY A 435 -2.75 16.68 2.20
CA GLY A 435 -2.66 18.12 2.50
C GLY A 435 -3.88 18.62 3.29
N TRP A 436 -5.07 18.12 2.92
CA TRP A 436 -6.33 18.38 3.59
C TRP A 436 -6.37 17.74 5.00
N ARG A 437 -6.08 16.44 5.13
CA ARG A 437 -5.91 15.76 6.43
C ARG A 437 -4.88 16.42 7.34
N SER A 438 -3.85 17.05 6.75
CA SER A 438 -2.79 17.75 7.50
C SER A 438 -3.14 19.20 7.85
N GLN A 439 -4.32 19.70 7.48
CA GLN A 439 -4.75 21.09 7.66
C GLN A 439 -3.75 22.11 7.08
N ILE A 440 -3.16 21.78 5.93
CA ILE A 440 -2.24 22.66 5.17
C ILE A 440 -2.99 23.37 4.04
N ILE A 441 -3.96 22.68 3.44
CA ILE A 441 -4.80 23.18 2.36
C ILE A 441 -6.27 22.84 2.60
N ARG A 442 -7.16 23.64 2.02
CA ARG A 442 -8.57 23.31 1.78
C ARG A 442 -8.73 22.93 0.30
N PRO A 443 -9.19 21.73 -0.05
CA PRO A 443 -9.60 21.43 -1.41
C PRO A 443 -10.89 22.22 -1.71
N VAL A 444 -10.96 22.80 -2.91
CA VAL A 444 -12.13 23.53 -3.40
C VAL A 444 -12.53 22.92 -4.73
N LEU A 445 -13.71 22.31 -4.77
CA LEU A 445 -14.25 21.69 -5.97
C LEU A 445 -15.30 22.63 -6.60
N GLU A 446 -14.90 23.31 -7.67
CA GLU A 446 -15.72 24.25 -8.42
C GLU A 446 -16.63 23.48 -9.39
N VAL A 447 -17.93 23.75 -9.35
CA VAL A 447 -18.97 23.10 -10.16
C VAL A 447 -19.98 24.17 -10.58
N ASP A 448 -20.71 23.96 -11.68
CA ASP A 448 -21.89 24.76 -11.98
C ASP A 448 -23.02 24.43 -10.99
N ASN A 449 -23.13 25.25 -9.93
CA ASN A 449 -24.19 25.15 -8.93
C ASN A 449 -25.60 25.17 -9.59
N LYS A 450 -25.82 25.97 -10.64
CA LYS A 450 -27.14 26.08 -11.27
C LYS A 450 -27.55 24.79 -11.96
N ARG A 451 -26.62 24.11 -12.64
CA ARG A 451 -26.89 22.79 -13.23
C ARG A 451 -27.15 21.71 -12.16
N VAL A 452 -26.44 21.77 -11.03
CA VAL A 452 -26.66 20.85 -9.90
C VAL A 452 -28.02 21.08 -9.23
N VAL A 453 -28.36 22.33 -8.91
CA VAL A 453 -29.67 22.72 -8.36
C VAL A 453 -30.80 22.31 -9.29
N ARG A 454 -30.67 22.57 -10.60
CA ARG A 454 -31.66 22.16 -11.61
C ARG A 454 -31.85 20.64 -11.68
N GLN A 455 -30.78 19.87 -11.54
CA GLN A 455 -30.88 18.40 -11.54
C GLN A 455 -31.60 17.86 -10.30
N ALA A 456 -31.43 18.51 -9.14
CA ALA A 456 -32.16 18.17 -7.92
C ALA A 456 -33.63 18.66 -7.97
N ARG A 457 -33.89 19.86 -8.51
CA ARG A 457 -35.25 20.38 -8.74
C ARG A 457 -36.04 19.53 -9.73
N ASP A 458 -35.40 19.05 -10.81
CA ASP A 458 -36.00 18.13 -11.80
C ASP A 458 -36.40 16.75 -11.18
N ALA A 459 -36.12 16.49 -9.89
CA ALA A 459 -36.66 15.34 -9.15
C ALA A 459 -37.99 15.64 -8.42
N PHE A 460 -38.35 16.91 -8.20
CA PHE A 460 -39.61 17.32 -7.56
C PHE A 460 -40.65 17.79 -8.57
N VAL A 461 -40.26 18.67 -9.51
CA VAL A 461 -41.20 19.33 -10.42
C VAL A 461 -40.65 19.47 -11.84
N ALA A 462 -41.56 19.36 -12.82
CA ALA A 462 -41.27 19.63 -14.21
C ALA A 462 -41.01 21.14 -14.46
N ARG A 463 -40.28 21.45 -15.53
CA ARG A 463 -39.89 22.83 -15.89
C ARG A 463 -41.07 23.74 -16.28
N SER A 464 -42.24 23.17 -16.54
CA SER A 464 -43.50 23.86 -16.84
C SER A 464 -44.36 24.11 -15.58
N HIS A 465 -43.90 23.73 -14.39
CA HIS A 465 -44.67 23.87 -13.15
C HIS A 465 -44.82 25.35 -12.74
N PRO A 466 -46.00 25.85 -12.33
CA PRO A 466 -46.21 27.26 -12.01
C PRO A 466 -45.31 27.81 -10.88
N LEU A 467 -44.90 26.95 -9.95
CA LEU A 467 -44.00 27.29 -8.84
C LEU A 467 -42.52 26.94 -9.10
N VAL A 468 -42.11 26.71 -10.36
CA VAL A 468 -40.75 26.26 -10.70
C VAL A 468 -39.63 27.13 -10.10
N ASP A 469 -39.82 28.46 -10.05
CA ASP A 469 -38.85 29.38 -9.46
C ASP A 469 -38.73 29.22 -7.93
N TRP A 470 -39.83 28.92 -7.25
CA TRP A 470 -39.84 28.67 -5.80
C TRP A 470 -39.13 27.35 -5.50
N PHE A 471 -39.39 26.29 -6.28
CA PHE A 471 -38.65 25.03 -6.17
C PHE A 471 -37.16 25.18 -6.52
N GLU A 472 -36.79 25.98 -7.53
CA GLU A 472 -35.38 26.25 -7.85
C GLU A 472 -34.69 27.00 -6.68
N SER A 473 -35.36 27.97 -6.06
CA SER A 473 -34.86 28.70 -4.87
C SER A 473 -34.78 27.83 -3.61
N ALA A 474 -35.79 27.00 -3.33
CA ALA A 474 -35.82 26.11 -2.18
C ALA A 474 -34.74 25.01 -2.29
N VAL A 475 -34.56 24.42 -3.49
CA VAL A 475 -33.48 23.48 -3.74
C VAL A 475 -32.12 24.20 -3.74
N GLU A 476 -32.02 25.46 -4.19
CA GLU A 476 -30.78 26.24 -4.07
C GLU A 476 -30.39 26.50 -2.60
N SER A 477 -31.36 26.83 -1.74
CA SER A 477 -31.20 26.93 -0.28
C SER A 477 -30.66 25.62 0.32
N VAL A 478 -31.35 24.51 0.07
CA VAL A 478 -30.97 23.16 0.55
C VAL A 478 -29.58 22.73 0.08
N MET A 479 -29.24 22.99 -1.19
CA MET A 479 -27.95 22.60 -1.76
C MET A 479 -26.80 23.45 -1.18
N HIS A 480 -27.00 24.75 -0.95
CA HIS A 480 -26.03 25.61 -0.26
C HIS A 480 -25.95 25.32 1.26
N GLY A 481 -27.03 24.82 1.89
CA GLY A 481 -27.07 24.32 3.27
C GLY A 481 -26.19 23.08 3.56
N GLY A 482 -25.38 22.66 2.60
CA GLY A 482 -24.32 21.65 2.77
C GLY A 482 -24.57 20.33 2.04
N ALA A 483 -25.74 20.12 1.42
CA ALA A 483 -25.99 18.91 0.63
C ALA A 483 -25.03 18.83 -0.57
N LEU A 484 -24.76 19.94 -1.26
CA LEU A 484 -23.76 20.00 -2.34
C LEU A 484 -22.33 19.68 -1.85
N ASP A 485 -21.94 20.16 -0.67
CA ASP A 485 -20.60 19.95 -0.15
C ASP A 485 -20.38 18.50 0.35
N ARG A 486 -21.43 17.80 0.78
CA ARG A 486 -21.42 16.34 0.99
C ARG A 486 -21.15 15.59 -0.32
N VAL A 487 -21.87 15.93 -1.40
CA VAL A 487 -21.64 15.34 -2.74
C VAL A 487 -20.21 15.59 -3.23
N LYS A 488 -19.66 16.81 -3.02
CA LYS A 488 -18.25 17.11 -3.34
C LYS A 488 -17.27 16.26 -2.52
N HIS A 489 -17.51 16.08 -1.22
CA HIS A 489 -16.68 15.23 -0.37
C HIS A 489 -16.70 13.77 -0.83
N ASP A 490 -17.87 13.22 -1.19
CA ASP A 490 -17.97 11.83 -1.66
C ASP A 490 -17.18 11.59 -2.96
N VAL A 491 -17.27 12.53 -3.91
CA VAL A 491 -16.47 12.48 -5.15
C VAL A 491 -14.98 12.58 -4.85
N LEU A 492 -14.55 13.41 -3.89
CA LEU A 492 -13.13 13.50 -3.50
C LEU A 492 -12.64 12.24 -2.77
N ALA A 493 -13.47 11.62 -1.92
CA ALA A 493 -13.16 10.36 -1.24
C ALA A 493 -13.03 9.20 -2.24
N GLN A 494 -13.96 9.11 -3.20
CA GLN A 494 -13.88 8.15 -4.31
C GLN A 494 -12.58 8.34 -5.12
N CYS A 495 -12.24 9.58 -5.50
CA CYS A 495 -11.02 9.87 -6.26
C CYS A 495 -9.74 9.60 -5.46
N GLU A 496 -9.76 9.73 -4.12
CA GLU A 496 -8.65 9.26 -3.29
C GLU A 496 -8.55 7.72 -3.32
N GLN A 497 -9.66 6.99 -3.10
CA GLN A 497 -9.62 5.53 -3.04
C GLN A 497 -9.15 4.91 -4.37
N GLU A 498 -9.65 5.40 -5.51
CA GLU A 498 -9.17 5.01 -6.84
C GLU A 498 -7.68 5.31 -7.04
N ALA A 499 -7.19 6.45 -6.51
CA ALA A 499 -5.78 6.80 -6.55
C ALA A 499 -4.91 5.89 -5.66
N GLN A 500 -5.41 5.47 -4.50
CA GLN A 500 -4.76 4.49 -3.63
C GLN A 500 -4.64 3.14 -4.33
N ASP A 501 -5.73 2.63 -4.92
CA ASP A 501 -5.75 1.35 -5.63
C ASP A 501 -4.85 1.37 -6.88
N ARG A 502 -4.86 2.46 -7.67
CA ARG A 502 -3.95 2.61 -8.81
C ARG A 502 -2.49 2.64 -8.38
N LEU A 503 -2.16 3.26 -7.24
CA LEU A 503 -0.79 3.32 -6.73
C LEU A 503 -0.34 2.02 -6.01
N LEU A 504 -1.27 1.23 -5.47
CA LEU A 504 -1.01 -0.14 -5.05
C LEU A 504 -0.62 -1.01 -6.27
N ALA A 505 -1.36 -0.93 -7.37
CA ALA A 505 -1.03 -1.64 -8.61
C ALA A 505 0.33 -1.22 -9.19
N VAL A 506 0.64 0.09 -9.20
CA VAL A 506 1.97 0.59 -9.60
C VAL A 506 3.06 0.08 -8.66
N THR A 507 2.81 0.03 -7.35
CA THR A 507 3.75 -0.53 -6.36
C THR A 507 4.01 -2.01 -6.62
N ALA A 508 2.96 -2.80 -6.89
CA ALA A 508 3.08 -4.22 -7.21
C ALA A 508 3.94 -4.45 -8.47
N GLY A 509 3.63 -3.75 -9.56
CA GLY A 509 4.39 -3.83 -10.82
C GLY A 509 5.85 -3.37 -10.68
N GLN A 510 6.12 -2.35 -9.87
CA GLN A 510 7.49 -1.92 -9.56
C GLN A 510 8.25 -2.96 -8.73
N LEU A 511 7.61 -3.61 -7.76
CA LEU A 511 8.25 -4.62 -6.92
C LEU A 511 8.51 -5.92 -7.71
N ARG A 512 7.54 -6.39 -8.51
CA ARG A 512 7.70 -7.51 -9.45
C ARG A 512 8.92 -7.31 -10.35
N ARG A 513 9.07 -6.13 -10.97
CA ARG A 513 10.22 -5.81 -11.83
C ARG A 513 11.56 -5.67 -11.10
N ARG A 514 11.59 -5.52 -9.77
CA ARG A 514 12.83 -5.64 -8.98
C ARG A 514 13.17 -7.10 -8.68
N LEU A 515 12.17 -7.90 -8.32
CA LEU A 515 12.37 -9.33 -8.00
C LEU A 515 12.64 -10.20 -9.24
N ALA A 516 12.17 -9.78 -10.42
CA ALA A 516 12.48 -10.39 -11.71
C ALA A 516 13.87 -10.00 -12.28
N GLN A 517 14.71 -9.27 -11.55
CA GLN A 517 16.07 -8.96 -12.00
C GLN A 517 16.96 -10.21 -11.93
N ARG A 518 17.75 -10.45 -12.98
CA ARG A 518 18.70 -11.58 -13.03
C ARG A 518 19.70 -11.49 -11.86
N PRO A 519 19.80 -12.50 -10.99
CA PRO A 519 20.73 -12.46 -9.86
C PRO A 519 22.20 -12.50 -10.29
N VAL A 520 23.05 -11.78 -9.58
CA VAL A 520 24.48 -11.53 -9.89
C VAL A 520 25.36 -12.43 -9.03
N ARG A 521 25.29 -13.75 -9.31
CA ARG A 521 26.02 -14.80 -8.58
C ARG A 521 27.48 -14.93 -9.04
N GLY A 522 28.31 -15.60 -8.25
CA GLY A 522 29.72 -15.88 -8.56
C GLY A 522 30.70 -14.72 -8.40
N HIS A 523 30.20 -13.49 -8.21
CA HIS A 523 31.04 -12.30 -8.04
C HIS A 523 31.40 -12.02 -6.57
N THR A 524 32.69 -11.74 -6.31
CA THR A 524 33.12 -10.94 -5.17
C THR A 524 32.77 -9.48 -5.40
N ILE A 525 31.97 -8.89 -4.52
CA ILE A 525 31.36 -7.56 -4.68
C ILE A 525 31.86 -6.58 -3.61
N LEU A 526 32.40 -5.43 -4.03
CA LEU A 526 32.68 -4.28 -3.17
C LEU A 526 31.46 -3.35 -3.13
N VAL A 527 30.69 -3.41 -2.04
CA VAL A 527 29.53 -2.55 -1.82
C VAL A 527 29.98 -1.23 -1.19
N ILE A 528 29.60 -0.10 -1.80
CA ILE A 528 29.77 1.25 -1.24
C ILE A 528 28.37 1.76 -0.86
N ASP A 529 28.02 1.65 0.44
CA ASP A 529 26.73 2.12 0.94
C ASP A 529 26.73 3.62 1.23
N THR A 530 26.06 4.36 0.37
CA THR A 530 26.04 5.82 0.33
C THR A 530 25.04 6.43 1.33
N VAL A 531 25.08 5.94 2.57
CA VAL A 531 24.34 6.50 3.72
C VAL A 531 25.29 6.95 4.82
N GLY A 532 25.49 8.27 4.88
CA GLY A 532 26.08 8.99 6.00
C GLY A 532 26.35 10.46 5.63
N PRO A 533 26.43 11.38 6.62
CA PRO A 533 26.64 12.80 6.37
C PRO A 533 28.12 13.21 6.33
N LYS A 534 29.02 12.35 6.83
CA LYS A 534 30.48 12.58 6.88
C LYS A 534 31.27 11.42 6.27
N ASN A 535 30.84 10.18 6.56
CA ASN A 535 31.49 8.96 6.11
C ASN A 535 30.46 8.08 5.38
N VAL A 536 30.88 7.23 4.44
CA VAL A 536 30.10 6.11 3.90
C VAL A 536 30.68 4.77 4.36
N CYS A 537 29.91 3.69 4.31
CA CYS A 537 30.40 2.35 4.66
C CYS A 537 30.78 1.60 3.38
N ALA A 538 31.94 0.94 3.38
CA ALA A 538 32.38 0.04 2.33
C ALA A 538 32.47 -1.39 2.88
N VAL A 539 32.00 -2.38 2.13
CA VAL A 539 32.03 -3.80 2.52
C VAL A 539 32.39 -4.65 1.31
N VAL A 540 33.32 -5.59 1.47
CA VAL A 540 33.57 -6.64 0.48
C VAL A 540 32.79 -7.88 0.91
N ILE A 541 31.91 -8.36 0.04
CA ILE A 541 31.27 -9.67 0.17
C ILE A 541 31.82 -10.64 -0.89
N GLY A 542 31.97 -11.90 -0.53
CA GLY A 542 32.42 -12.94 -1.46
C GLY A 542 31.27 -13.60 -2.24
N PRO A 543 31.58 -14.57 -3.11
CA PRO A 543 30.62 -15.20 -4.02
C PRO A 543 29.44 -15.91 -3.36
N ALA A 544 29.58 -16.33 -2.10
CA ALA A 544 28.53 -16.98 -1.31
C ALA A 544 27.78 -16.01 -0.36
N GLY A 545 28.11 -14.70 -0.41
CA GLY A 545 27.52 -13.69 0.46
C GLY A 545 28.16 -13.60 1.86
N GLU A 546 29.31 -14.25 2.04
CA GLU A 546 30.19 -14.11 3.21
C GLU A 546 30.84 -12.72 3.25
N VAL A 547 31.16 -12.21 4.45
CA VAL A 547 31.74 -10.86 4.62
C VAL A 547 33.26 -10.96 4.74
N LEU A 548 33.98 -10.48 3.73
CA LEU A 548 35.45 -10.60 3.62
C LEU A 548 36.18 -9.40 4.23
N ALA A 549 35.61 -8.19 4.11
CA ALA A 549 36.19 -6.97 4.70
C ALA A 549 35.13 -5.88 4.93
N THR A 550 35.41 -4.97 5.86
CA THR A 550 34.57 -3.80 6.17
C THR A 550 35.45 -2.57 6.35
N SER A 551 34.96 -1.40 5.93
CA SER A 551 35.69 -0.13 6.06
C SER A 551 34.73 1.07 6.08
N GLU A 552 35.25 2.24 6.44
CA GLU A 552 34.58 3.53 6.24
C GLU A 552 35.42 4.44 5.34
N LEU A 553 34.75 5.22 4.48
CA LEU A 553 35.37 6.19 3.57
C LEU A 553 34.82 7.58 3.84
N ASP A 554 35.61 8.64 3.67
CA ASP A 554 35.10 10.01 3.83
C ASP A 554 34.20 10.41 2.65
N CYS A 555 33.04 10.97 2.97
CA CYS A 555 31.98 11.35 2.05
C CYS A 555 32.22 12.76 1.48
N SER A 556 33.19 12.90 0.58
CA SER A 556 33.54 14.17 -0.04
C SER A 556 33.85 14.02 -1.53
N ALA A 557 33.62 15.09 -2.29
CA ALA A 557 34.01 15.22 -3.70
C ALA A 557 35.26 16.13 -3.89
N ARG A 558 35.97 16.47 -2.81
CA ARG A 558 37.28 17.14 -2.90
C ARG A 558 38.34 16.17 -3.46
N PRO A 559 39.24 16.61 -4.37
CA PRO A 559 40.27 15.73 -4.96
C PRO A 559 41.10 14.96 -3.93
N ASP A 560 41.60 15.63 -2.89
CA ASP A 560 42.45 15.02 -1.85
C ASP A 560 41.77 13.86 -1.10
N ILE A 561 40.44 13.92 -0.93
CA ILE A 561 39.66 12.85 -0.31
C ILE A 561 39.26 11.79 -1.34
N VAL A 562 39.02 12.19 -2.59
CA VAL A 562 38.75 11.28 -3.71
C VAL A 562 39.94 10.37 -3.94
N ASP A 563 41.15 10.91 -4.09
CA ASP A 563 42.37 10.15 -4.40
C ASP A 563 42.71 9.16 -3.29
N ARG A 564 42.67 9.61 -2.02
CA ARG A 564 42.88 8.74 -0.84
C ARG A 564 41.83 7.62 -0.76
N ASN A 565 40.56 7.92 -1.05
CA ASN A 565 39.51 6.90 -1.10
C ASN A 565 39.72 5.92 -2.27
N VAL A 566 40.25 6.37 -3.42
CA VAL A 566 40.53 5.50 -4.58
C VAL A 566 41.66 4.54 -4.27
N ILE A 567 42.77 4.99 -3.69
CA ILE A 567 43.91 4.14 -3.27
C ILE A 567 43.42 3.01 -2.37
N HIS A 568 42.71 3.36 -1.29
CA HIS A 568 42.19 2.39 -0.31
C HIS A 568 41.18 1.40 -0.92
N LEU A 569 40.35 1.84 -1.88
CA LEU A 569 39.46 0.93 -2.59
C LEU A 569 40.20 0.04 -3.60
N GLY A 570 41.28 0.53 -4.22
CA GLY A 570 42.16 -0.25 -5.09
C GLY A 570 42.86 -1.39 -4.33
N GLU A 571 43.36 -1.11 -3.12
CA GLU A 571 43.90 -2.13 -2.21
C GLU A 571 42.88 -3.24 -1.91
N LEU A 572 41.64 -2.87 -1.56
CA LEU A 572 40.55 -3.82 -1.32
C LEU A 572 40.18 -4.62 -2.58
N VAL A 573 40.13 -3.96 -3.74
CA VAL A 573 39.85 -4.60 -5.04
C VAL A 573 40.90 -5.68 -5.34
N HIS A 574 42.18 -5.33 -5.23
CA HIS A 574 43.27 -6.25 -5.53
C HIS A 574 43.35 -7.40 -4.50
N ARG A 575 43.33 -7.07 -3.20
CA ARG A 575 43.47 -8.05 -2.11
C ARG A 575 42.40 -9.14 -2.13
N PHE A 576 41.15 -8.79 -2.44
CA PHE A 576 40.02 -9.72 -2.43
C PHE A 576 39.57 -10.16 -3.83
N ARG A 577 40.30 -9.79 -4.89
CA ARG A 577 39.96 -10.08 -6.29
C ARG A 577 38.51 -9.69 -6.63
N VAL A 578 38.12 -8.48 -6.23
CA VAL A 578 36.80 -7.92 -6.50
C VAL A 578 36.60 -7.81 -8.01
N SER A 579 35.46 -8.31 -8.50
CA SER A 579 35.09 -8.22 -9.93
C SER A 579 33.92 -7.27 -10.19
N LEU A 580 33.22 -6.83 -9.14
CA LEU A 580 32.10 -5.90 -9.22
C LEU A 580 32.09 -4.88 -8.08
N VAL A 581 31.90 -3.60 -8.38
CA VAL A 581 31.65 -2.53 -7.40
C VAL A 581 30.17 -2.13 -7.41
N ALA A 582 29.49 -2.21 -6.28
CA ALA A 582 28.08 -1.90 -6.13
C ALA A 582 27.87 -0.60 -5.32
N ILE A 583 27.49 0.50 -5.97
CA ILE A 583 27.20 1.77 -5.26
C ILE A 583 25.70 1.87 -4.94
N THR A 584 25.33 2.07 -3.68
CA THR A 584 23.89 2.10 -3.33
C THR A 584 23.21 3.40 -3.78
N ASN A 585 21.89 3.35 -4.01
CA ASN A 585 21.05 4.50 -4.38
C ASN A 585 20.77 5.52 -3.23
N GLY A 586 21.68 5.64 -2.26
CA GLY A 586 21.59 6.54 -1.11
C GLY A 586 21.97 8.02 -1.40
N PRO A 587 21.71 8.93 -0.44
CA PRO A 587 21.88 10.38 -0.64
C PRO A 587 23.34 10.84 -0.74
N ALA A 588 24.31 10.05 -0.26
CA ALA A 588 25.73 10.37 -0.38
C ALA A 588 26.32 10.02 -1.77
N ARG A 589 25.57 9.33 -2.64
CA ARG A 589 26.02 8.90 -3.97
C ARG A 589 26.56 10.05 -4.82
N ARG A 590 26.00 11.25 -4.68
CA ARG A 590 26.47 12.48 -5.36
C ARG A 590 27.91 12.89 -5.01
N PHE A 591 28.43 12.46 -3.87
CA PHE A 591 29.82 12.71 -3.45
C PHE A 591 30.73 11.56 -3.88
N MET A 592 30.31 10.31 -3.62
CA MET A 592 31.11 9.11 -3.95
C MET A 592 31.22 8.80 -5.45
N ILE A 593 30.40 9.43 -6.31
CA ILE A 593 30.49 9.26 -7.77
C ILE A 593 31.85 9.69 -8.34
N ALA A 594 32.53 10.68 -7.73
CA ALA A 594 33.87 11.08 -8.14
C ALA A 594 34.90 9.96 -7.85
N THR A 595 34.90 9.43 -6.63
CA THR A 595 35.71 8.27 -6.22
C THR A 595 35.44 7.05 -7.10
N LEU A 596 34.18 6.72 -7.38
CA LEU A 596 33.85 5.58 -8.23
C LEU A 596 34.37 5.77 -9.66
N ARG A 597 34.19 6.94 -10.26
CA ARG A 597 34.69 7.23 -11.62
C ARG A 597 36.20 7.03 -11.70
N GLU A 598 36.94 7.58 -10.74
CA GLU A 598 38.40 7.54 -10.77
C GLU A 598 38.94 6.13 -10.46
N LEU A 599 38.31 5.39 -9.55
CA LEU A 599 38.61 3.96 -9.32
C LEU A 599 38.40 3.14 -10.60
N MET A 600 37.29 3.34 -11.32
CA MET A 600 37.05 2.66 -12.61
C MET A 600 38.07 3.08 -13.68
N ARG A 601 38.46 4.37 -13.72
CA ARG A 601 39.47 4.88 -14.68
C ARG A 601 40.85 4.26 -14.44
N GLN A 602 41.26 4.09 -13.19
CA GLN A 602 42.52 3.43 -12.82
C GLN A 602 42.47 1.90 -12.93
N SER A 603 41.26 1.32 -12.97
CA SER A 603 41.03 -0.15 -13.04
C SER A 603 40.54 -0.62 -14.42
N ALA A 604 40.72 0.17 -15.47
CA ALA A 604 40.14 -0.12 -16.79
C ALA A 604 40.56 -1.50 -17.34
N ASP A 605 41.83 -1.86 -17.19
CA ASP A 605 42.42 -3.08 -17.74
C ASP A 605 42.20 -4.33 -16.87
N SER A 606 41.65 -4.20 -15.65
CA SER A 606 41.47 -5.33 -14.72
C SER A 606 40.13 -6.07 -14.88
N GLY A 607 39.27 -5.64 -15.82
CA GLY A 607 37.94 -6.22 -16.03
C GLY A 607 36.92 -5.88 -14.93
N LEU A 608 37.28 -4.97 -14.02
CA LEU A 608 36.44 -4.52 -12.91
C LEU A 608 35.20 -3.80 -13.43
N ARG A 609 34.01 -4.31 -13.08
CA ARG A 609 32.72 -3.72 -13.46
C ARG A 609 32.08 -2.98 -12.29
N TRP A 610 31.08 -2.15 -12.55
CA TRP A 610 30.28 -1.51 -11.50
C TRP A 610 28.78 -1.53 -11.80
N THR A 611 27.97 -1.41 -10.75
CA THR A 611 26.50 -1.35 -10.83
C THR A 611 25.91 -0.48 -9.70
N VAL A 612 24.61 -0.20 -9.75
CA VAL A 612 23.86 0.49 -8.69
C VAL A 612 23.04 -0.52 -7.91
N ALA A 613 23.24 -0.59 -6.59
CA ALA A 613 22.41 -1.40 -5.69
C ALA A 613 21.20 -0.61 -5.17
N ASP A 614 20.03 -1.24 -5.13
CA ASP A 614 18.88 -0.68 -4.42
C ASP A 614 19.00 -0.93 -2.91
N ARG A 615 18.93 0.12 -2.09
CA ARG A 615 18.92 0.01 -0.63
C ARG A 615 17.56 0.28 0.01
N SER A 616 16.47 0.17 -0.77
CA SER A 616 15.09 0.43 -0.31
C SER A 616 14.69 -0.37 0.94
N ALA A 617 15.17 -1.61 1.09
CA ALA A 617 14.87 -2.48 2.23
C ALA A 617 16.05 -2.63 3.23
N ALA A 618 17.27 -2.22 2.87
CA ALA A 618 18.49 -2.35 3.69
C ALA A 618 18.37 -1.77 5.11
N ASP A 619 17.69 -0.62 5.26
CA ASP A 619 17.45 0.00 6.57
C ASP A 619 16.47 -0.79 7.45
N ALA A 620 15.55 -1.51 6.83
CA ALA A 620 14.59 -2.37 7.52
C ALA A 620 15.28 -3.67 7.94
N TYR A 621 15.98 -4.35 7.01
CA TYR A 621 16.81 -5.52 7.31
C TYR A 621 17.75 -5.26 8.49
N ALA A 622 18.57 -4.21 8.45
CA ALA A 622 19.56 -3.95 9.51
C ALA A 622 18.94 -3.61 10.89
N SER A 623 17.61 -3.46 10.97
CA SER A 623 16.83 -3.29 12.20
C SER A 623 15.99 -4.53 12.60
N SER A 624 16.09 -5.62 11.84
CA SER A 624 15.36 -6.88 12.05
C SER A 624 16.07 -7.79 13.06
N PRO A 625 15.34 -8.74 13.70
CA PRO A 625 15.95 -9.84 14.44
C PRO A 625 16.89 -10.68 13.55
N SER A 626 16.50 -10.95 12.30
CA SER A 626 17.28 -11.72 11.32
C SER A 626 18.69 -11.16 11.13
N SER A 627 18.84 -9.83 11.02
CA SER A 627 20.17 -9.20 10.90
C SER A 627 21.02 -9.29 12.17
N HIS A 628 20.41 -9.43 13.35
CA HIS A 628 21.13 -9.66 14.59
C HIS A 628 21.51 -11.13 14.78
N ARG A 629 20.72 -12.07 14.27
CA ARG A 629 21.09 -13.50 14.16
C ARG A 629 22.28 -13.69 13.21
N GLU A 630 22.15 -13.22 11.96
CA GLU A 630 23.14 -13.48 10.91
C GLU A 630 24.45 -12.70 11.09
N LEU A 631 24.41 -11.49 11.65
CA LEU A 631 25.53 -10.54 11.62
C LEU A 631 25.67 -9.80 12.96
N SER A 632 25.54 -10.53 14.08
CA SER A 632 25.56 -9.99 15.46
C SER A 632 26.72 -9.04 15.75
N SER A 633 27.94 -9.40 15.32
CA SER A 633 29.18 -8.65 15.51
C SER A 633 29.28 -7.36 14.66
N LEU A 634 28.43 -7.19 13.64
CA LEU A 634 28.52 -6.09 12.70
C LEU A 634 27.52 -4.97 13.05
N GLY A 635 28.03 -3.73 13.10
CA GLY A 635 27.21 -2.54 13.36
C GLY A 635 26.15 -2.30 12.28
N ARG A 636 25.02 -1.67 12.65
CA ARG A 636 23.84 -1.46 11.78
C ARG A 636 24.15 -0.94 10.36
N ARG A 637 25.15 -0.05 10.20
CA ARG A 637 25.56 0.47 8.88
C ARG A 637 26.12 -0.63 7.99
N VAL A 638 27.02 -1.45 8.53
CA VAL A 638 27.64 -2.57 7.84
C VAL A 638 26.58 -3.60 7.43
N ARG A 639 25.66 -3.95 8.34
CA ARG A 639 24.56 -4.90 8.01
C ARG A 639 23.66 -4.42 6.87
N ALA A 640 23.43 -3.10 6.76
CA ALA A 640 22.68 -2.53 5.63
C ALA A 640 23.48 -2.59 4.32
N ALA A 641 24.80 -2.44 4.35
CA ALA A 641 25.67 -2.59 3.19
C ALA A 641 25.78 -4.07 2.74
N VAL A 642 25.94 -5.01 3.67
CA VAL A 642 25.95 -6.46 3.39
C VAL A 642 24.66 -6.88 2.68
N TRP A 643 23.50 -6.49 3.21
CA TRP A 643 22.20 -6.76 2.59
C TRP A 643 22.11 -6.18 1.16
N ALA A 644 22.58 -4.95 0.94
CA ALA A 644 22.51 -4.32 -0.38
C ALA A 644 23.43 -5.01 -1.43
N GLY A 645 24.47 -5.71 -1.00
CA GLY A 645 25.28 -6.59 -1.86
C GLY A 645 24.63 -7.95 -2.08
N ARG A 646 24.20 -8.63 -1.02
CA ARG A 646 23.52 -9.94 -1.11
C ARG A 646 22.23 -9.86 -1.92
N ALA A 647 21.48 -8.76 -1.84
CA ALA A 647 20.28 -8.54 -2.65
C ALA A 647 20.56 -8.36 -4.16
N LEU A 648 21.82 -8.20 -4.58
CA LEU A 648 22.21 -8.38 -5.99
C LEU A 648 22.45 -9.86 -6.31
N GLN A 649 23.01 -10.64 -5.38
CA GLN A 649 23.32 -12.07 -5.55
C GLN A 649 22.06 -12.96 -5.49
N ASP A 650 21.06 -12.59 -4.68
CA ASP A 650 19.70 -13.13 -4.70
C ASP A 650 18.65 -12.11 -4.18
N PRO A 651 17.89 -11.43 -5.07
CA PRO A 651 16.91 -10.42 -4.68
C PRO A 651 15.71 -10.97 -3.89
N VAL A 652 15.35 -12.24 -4.08
CA VAL A 652 14.16 -12.85 -3.46
C VAL A 652 14.48 -13.28 -2.04
N ALA A 653 15.54 -14.07 -1.87
CA ALA A 653 15.95 -14.58 -0.56
C ALA A 653 16.26 -13.45 0.43
N GLU A 654 16.93 -12.38 -0.01
CA GLU A 654 17.23 -11.24 0.87
C GLU A 654 16.02 -10.34 1.15
N LEU A 655 14.98 -10.31 0.31
CA LEU A 655 13.78 -9.52 0.60
C LEU A 655 12.83 -10.23 1.59
N LEU A 656 12.78 -11.56 1.57
CA LEU A 656 12.04 -12.36 2.57
C LEU A 656 12.63 -12.22 4.00
N LYS A 657 13.85 -11.69 4.15
CA LYS A 657 14.45 -11.34 5.45
C LYS A 657 13.91 -10.05 6.07
N VAL A 658 12.93 -9.38 5.45
CA VAL A 658 12.56 -8.00 5.79
C VAL A 658 11.09 -7.83 6.16
N ASP A 659 10.86 -7.22 7.32
CA ASP A 659 9.54 -6.75 7.76
C ASP A 659 8.88 -5.87 6.68
N ILE A 660 7.83 -6.41 6.05
CA ILE A 660 7.04 -5.77 4.99
C ILE A 660 6.56 -4.36 5.41
N ASN A 661 6.22 -4.17 6.68
CA ASN A 661 5.72 -2.89 7.19
C ASN A 661 6.82 -1.80 7.25
N ARG A 662 8.11 -2.18 7.16
CA ARG A 662 9.27 -1.27 7.18
C ARG A 662 9.92 -1.04 5.80
N LEU A 663 9.51 -1.78 4.77
CA LEU A 663 9.97 -1.59 3.39
C LEU A 663 9.74 -0.14 2.91
N ARG A 664 10.59 0.36 2.01
CA ARG A 664 10.42 1.68 1.37
C ARG A 664 10.13 1.52 -0.12
N LEU A 665 8.86 1.37 -0.45
CA LEU A 665 8.40 1.06 -1.81
C LEU A 665 8.20 2.35 -2.64
N GLY A 666 7.76 3.44 -2.01
CA GLY A 666 7.58 4.74 -2.68
C GLY A 666 7.36 5.90 -1.71
N SER A 667 7.44 7.15 -2.21
CA SER A 667 7.19 8.37 -1.41
C SER A 667 5.76 8.47 -0.87
N TYR A 668 4.81 7.89 -1.61
CA TYR A 668 3.38 7.87 -1.32
C TYR A 668 2.93 6.70 -0.42
N GLN A 669 3.83 5.77 -0.08
CA GLN A 669 3.49 4.52 0.61
C GLN A 669 2.69 4.68 1.91
N ARG A 670 2.88 5.80 2.63
CA ARG A 670 2.15 6.13 3.87
C ARG A 670 0.72 6.63 3.67
N GLU A 671 0.34 6.93 2.43
CA GLU A 671 -1.00 7.36 2.04
C GLU A 671 -1.80 6.21 1.39
N LEU A 672 -1.24 5.00 1.38
CA LEU A 672 -1.91 3.77 0.94
C LEU A 672 -2.47 3.02 2.16
N PRO A 673 -3.58 2.27 2.05
CA PRO A 673 -4.08 1.43 3.13
C PRO A 673 -3.05 0.37 3.53
N THR A 674 -2.65 0.36 4.80
CA THR A 674 -1.55 -0.47 5.33
C THR A 674 -1.76 -1.96 5.07
N GLU A 675 -2.99 -2.46 5.21
CA GLU A 675 -3.33 -3.87 5.02
C GLU A 675 -3.28 -4.26 3.55
N ALA A 676 -3.99 -3.51 2.69
CA ALA A 676 -3.96 -3.70 1.24
C ALA A 676 -2.53 -3.65 0.67
N LEU A 677 -1.68 -2.77 1.19
CA LEU A 677 -0.25 -2.72 0.83
C LEU A 677 0.49 -3.98 1.30
N ARG A 678 0.32 -4.40 2.56
CA ARG A 678 0.98 -5.58 3.12
C ARG A 678 0.63 -6.83 2.32
N ASP A 679 -0.64 -7.02 2.01
CA ASP A 679 -1.12 -8.21 1.31
C ASP A 679 -0.72 -8.17 -0.17
N THR A 680 -0.72 -6.99 -0.80
CA THR A 680 -0.13 -6.79 -2.14
C THR A 680 1.35 -7.19 -2.18
N VAL A 681 2.15 -6.78 -1.20
CA VAL A 681 3.57 -7.15 -1.10
C VAL A 681 3.74 -8.64 -0.84
N ARG A 682 2.92 -9.25 0.04
CA ARG A 682 2.90 -10.71 0.26
C ARG A 682 2.61 -11.47 -1.03
N THR A 683 1.60 -11.05 -1.80
CA THR A 683 1.27 -11.68 -3.09
C THR A 683 2.40 -11.54 -4.10
N VAL A 684 3.10 -10.40 -4.15
CA VAL A 684 4.27 -10.22 -5.03
C VAL A 684 5.48 -11.06 -4.59
N LEU A 685 5.73 -11.18 -3.29
CA LEU A 685 6.77 -12.07 -2.74
C LEU A 685 6.47 -13.53 -3.07
N ALA A 686 5.25 -13.99 -2.81
CA ALA A 686 4.79 -15.33 -3.17
C ALA A 686 5.04 -15.64 -4.65
N ASP A 687 4.60 -14.75 -5.54
CA ASP A 687 4.72 -14.91 -6.99
C ASP A 687 6.18 -14.95 -7.45
N ALA A 688 7.06 -14.14 -6.84
CA ALA A 688 8.50 -14.20 -7.08
C ALA A 688 9.13 -15.51 -6.60
N VAL A 689 8.66 -16.09 -5.49
CA VAL A 689 9.09 -17.41 -5.03
C VAL A 689 8.59 -18.51 -5.97
N TYR A 690 7.39 -18.40 -6.57
CA TYR A 690 7.00 -19.31 -7.67
C TYR A 690 7.89 -19.17 -8.90
N CYS A 691 8.44 -17.98 -9.18
CA CYS A 691 9.38 -17.79 -10.27
C CYS A 691 10.74 -18.46 -10.04
N SER A 692 11.31 -18.37 -8.82
CA SER A 692 12.67 -18.84 -8.48
C SER A 692 12.75 -20.21 -7.80
N GLY A 693 11.68 -20.62 -7.13
CA GLY A 693 11.64 -21.71 -6.14
C GLY A 693 12.41 -21.41 -4.85
N LEU A 694 11.95 -22.00 -3.75
CA LEU A 694 12.53 -21.92 -2.41
C LEU A 694 13.21 -23.25 -2.05
N ASP A 695 14.50 -23.21 -1.72
CA ASP A 695 15.27 -24.37 -1.26
C ASP A 695 14.81 -24.76 0.16
N VAL A 696 14.18 -25.93 0.31
CA VAL A 696 13.56 -26.37 1.57
C VAL A 696 14.59 -26.54 2.69
N TRP A 697 15.81 -26.96 2.38
CA TRP A 697 16.87 -27.14 3.38
C TRP A 697 17.38 -25.84 3.97
N ARG A 698 17.22 -24.73 3.24
CA ARG A 698 17.67 -23.38 3.65
C ARG A 698 16.50 -22.45 3.98
N ALA A 699 15.26 -22.91 3.84
CA ALA A 699 14.05 -22.14 4.10
C ALA A 699 13.80 -21.96 5.61
N ARG A 700 13.63 -20.69 6.03
CA ARG A 700 13.20 -20.36 7.39
C ARG A 700 11.69 -20.49 7.49
N ARG A 701 11.19 -20.62 8.72
CA ARG A 701 9.75 -20.69 9.04
C ARG A 701 8.98 -19.51 8.43
N ASP A 702 9.56 -18.31 8.52
CA ASP A 702 9.02 -17.07 7.92
C ASP A 702 8.97 -17.11 6.38
N ASP A 703 10.00 -17.68 5.72
CA ASP A 703 10.06 -17.77 4.25
C ASP A 703 8.92 -18.64 3.71
N LEU A 704 8.64 -19.74 4.39
CA LEU A 704 7.59 -20.71 4.02
C LEU A 704 6.19 -20.09 4.14
N VAL A 705 5.92 -19.30 5.19
CA VAL A 705 4.61 -18.63 5.42
C VAL A 705 4.31 -17.53 4.38
N HIS A 706 5.27 -17.15 3.53
CA HIS A 706 4.98 -16.30 2.37
C HIS A 706 4.31 -17.05 1.20
N LEU A 707 4.33 -18.39 1.17
CA LEU A 707 3.64 -19.18 0.16
C LEU A 707 2.15 -19.36 0.50
N PRO A 708 1.21 -19.05 -0.43
CA PRO A 708 -0.21 -19.35 -0.25
C PRO A 708 -0.41 -20.83 0.03
N GLY A 709 -1.19 -21.13 1.07
CA GLY A 709 -1.42 -22.49 1.52
C GLY A 709 -0.45 -23.01 2.57
N ILE A 710 0.58 -22.25 2.95
CA ILE A 710 1.44 -22.59 4.09
C ILE A 710 1.03 -21.77 5.31
N SER A 711 0.41 -22.44 6.28
CA SER A 711 0.12 -21.90 7.60
C SER A 711 1.35 -22.00 8.53
N GLN A 712 1.37 -21.27 9.65
CA GLN A 712 2.48 -21.36 10.61
C GLN A 712 2.69 -22.80 11.15
N PRO A 713 1.64 -23.60 11.47
CA PRO A 713 1.81 -25.02 11.79
C PRO A 713 2.48 -25.84 10.67
N VAL A 714 2.09 -25.63 9.40
CA VAL A 714 2.67 -26.33 8.24
C VAL A 714 4.13 -25.93 8.03
N ALA A 715 4.47 -24.63 8.09
CA ALA A 715 5.85 -24.16 8.04
C ALA A 715 6.71 -24.77 9.16
N ASN A 716 6.15 -24.85 10.38
CA ASN A 716 6.81 -25.49 11.52
C ASN A 716 6.93 -27.03 11.37
N GLN A 717 6.13 -27.69 10.53
CA GLN A 717 6.31 -29.10 10.17
C GLN A 717 7.41 -29.28 9.12
N ILE A 718 7.33 -28.58 7.99
CA ILE A 718 8.34 -28.59 6.91
C ILE A 718 9.74 -28.36 7.47
N HIS A 719 9.89 -27.31 8.30
CA HIS A 719 11.18 -26.93 8.83
C HIS A 719 11.76 -27.97 9.82
N ARG A 720 10.93 -28.65 10.62
CA ARG A 720 11.39 -29.74 11.50
C ARG A 720 11.87 -30.95 10.69
N LEU A 721 11.20 -31.29 9.59
CA LEU A 721 11.62 -32.36 8.68
C LEU A 721 12.93 -32.01 7.94
N ALA A 722 13.15 -30.72 7.66
CA ALA A 722 14.41 -30.23 7.10
C ALA A 722 15.55 -30.30 8.14
N GLU A 723 15.32 -29.84 9.37
CA GLU A 723 16.29 -29.91 10.48
C GLU A 723 16.65 -31.37 10.85
N SER A 724 15.70 -32.31 10.76
CA SER A 724 15.97 -33.74 11.00
C SER A 724 16.57 -34.50 9.79
N GLY A 725 16.72 -33.84 8.63
CA GLY A 725 17.24 -34.48 7.41
C GLY A 725 16.25 -35.41 6.68
N GLN A 726 15.00 -35.52 7.14
CA GLN A 726 14.06 -36.60 6.77
C GLN A 726 13.28 -36.38 5.46
N ILE A 727 13.60 -35.33 4.70
CA ILE A 727 12.96 -35.01 3.42
C ILE A 727 13.74 -35.67 2.27
N ALA A 728 13.20 -36.74 1.70
CA ALA A 728 13.76 -37.44 0.53
C ALA A 728 13.08 -37.01 -0.79
N SER A 729 11.78 -36.70 -0.78
CA SER A 729 11.07 -36.20 -1.97
C SER A 729 9.85 -35.31 -1.67
N ARG A 730 9.36 -34.58 -2.69
CA ARG A 730 8.15 -33.73 -2.60
C ARG A 730 6.89 -34.52 -2.27
N ARG A 731 6.76 -35.77 -2.76
CA ARG A 731 5.59 -36.62 -2.50
C ARG A 731 5.56 -37.06 -1.04
N GLN A 732 6.68 -37.56 -0.54
CA GLN A 732 6.86 -37.87 0.89
C GLN A 732 6.62 -36.64 1.78
N LEU A 733 7.13 -35.46 1.41
CA LEU A 733 6.90 -34.21 2.16
C LEU A 733 5.40 -33.84 2.20
N ALA A 734 4.69 -34.01 1.08
CA ALA A 734 3.24 -33.76 0.99
C ALA A 734 2.41 -34.78 1.81
N GLU A 735 2.89 -36.01 1.99
CA GLU A 735 2.25 -37.09 2.76
C GLU A 735 2.53 -36.99 4.28
N GLN A 736 3.73 -36.55 4.67
CA GLN A 736 4.16 -36.48 6.09
C GLN A 736 3.52 -35.33 6.89
N ILE A 737 2.96 -34.32 6.22
CA ILE A 737 2.49 -33.09 6.87
C ILE A 737 0.99 -33.18 7.15
N SER A 738 0.62 -33.02 8.42
CA SER A 738 -0.78 -32.97 8.85
C SER A 738 -1.45 -31.63 8.49
N ASP A 739 -2.78 -31.65 8.38
CA ASP A 739 -3.63 -30.46 8.31
C ASP A 739 -3.36 -29.52 7.12
N TRP A 740 -2.76 -30.06 6.05
CA TRP A 740 -2.47 -29.32 4.82
C TRP A 740 -3.54 -29.59 3.76
N ASP A 741 -4.44 -28.62 3.55
CA ASP A 741 -5.50 -28.68 2.53
C ASP A 741 -4.94 -29.05 1.15
N GLU A 742 -5.58 -30.01 0.46
CA GLU A 742 -5.10 -30.60 -0.79
C GLU A 742 -4.75 -29.55 -1.85
N LYS A 743 -5.64 -28.57 -2.03
CA LYS A 743 -5.49 -27.53 -3.04
C LYS A 743 -4.34 -26.58 -2.71
N GLN A 744 -4.26 -26.17 -1.45
CA GLN A 744 -3.18 -25.35 -0.89
C GLN A 744 -1.82 -26.07 -0.98
N ARG A 745 -1.79 -27.37 -0.65
CA ARG A 745 -0.62 -28.25 -0.75
C ARG A 745 -0.15 -28.40 -2.20
N ARG A 746 -1.06 -28.73 -3.12
CA ARG A 746 -0.77 -28.87 -4.57
C ARG A 746 -0.27 -27.55 -5.18
N GLN A 747 -0.75 -26.41 -4.70
CA GLN A 747 -0.20 -25.11 -5.09
C GLN A 747 1.23 -24.92 -4.53
N ALA A 748 1.40 -25.06 -3.21
CA ALA A 748 2.65 -24.72 -2.53
C ALA A 748 3.83 -25.64 -2.87
N ILE A 749 3.60 -26.94 -3.04
CA ILE A 749 4.66 -27.95 -3.30
C ILE A 749 5.44 -27.64 -4.60
N ALA A 750 4.80 -26.95 -5.54
CA ALA A 750 5.40 -26.49 -6.81
C ALA A 750 6.54 -25.47 -6.63
N ALA A 751 6.57 -24.75 -5.51
CA ALA A 751 7.61 -23.77 -5.20
C ALA A 751 8.73 -24.33 -4.32
N LEU A 752 8.49 -25.42 -3.59
CA LEU A 752 9.42 -26.02 -2.65
C LEU A 752 10.41 -26.93 -3.39
N ARG A 753 11.68 -26.54 -3.48
CA ARG A 753 12.74 -27.33 -4.12
C ARG A 753 13.49 -28.16 -3.08
N ILE A 754 13.68 -29.45 -3.37
CA ILE A 754 14.50 -30.35 -2.55
C ILE A 754 15.74 -30.66 -3.37
N LEU A 755 16.86 -30.12 -2.92
CA LEU A 755 18.18 -30.32 -3.54
C LEU A 755 18.86 -31.52 -2.88
N GLU A 756 19.59 -32.33 -3.63
CA GLU A 756 20.13 -33.63 -3.17
C GLU A 756 19.05 -34.52 -2.50
N GLY A 757 17.89 -34.63 -3.16
CA GLY A 757 16.82 -35.60 -2.85
C GLY A 757 16.80 -36.79 -3.83
N ASP A 758 16.00 -37.80 -3.51
CA ASP A 758 15.95 -39.09 -4.22
C ASP A 758 15.39 -38.97 -5.65
N GLN A 759 14.58 -37.94 -5.92
CA GLN A 759 13.98 -37.64 -7.21
C GLN A 759 14.60 -36.34 -7.78
N PRO A 760 15.51 -36.41 -8.78
CA PRO A 760 16.17 -35.23 -9.34
C PRO A 760 15.23 -34.13 -9.83
N LEU A 761 14.00 -34.46 -10.24
CA LEU A 761 13.00 -33.46 -10.64
C LEU A 761 12.56 -32.54 -9.48
N ASP A 762 12.72 -32.93 -8.22
CA ASP A 762 12.40 -32.08 -7.05
C ASP A 762 13.36 -30.87 -6.91
N ALA A 763 14.52 -30.89 -7.57
CA ALA A 763 15.42 -29.75 -7.66
C ALA A 763 14.93 -28.68 -8.66
N THR A 764 13.96 -29.01 -9.50
CA THR A 764 13.42 -28.18 -10.58
C THR A 764 12.16 -27.42 -10.16
N LEU A 765 11.54 -26.71 -11.12
CA LEU A 765 10.21 -26.11 -10.98
C LEU A 765 9.15 -26.84 -11.83
N ILE A 766 9.39 -28.12 -12.15
CA ILE A 766 8.37 -29.02 -12.70
C ILE A 766 7.48 -29.49 -11.54
N HIS A 767 6.17 -29.67 -11.78
CA HIS A 767 5.24 -30.11 -10.74
C HIS A 767 5.27 -31.64 -10.55
N PRO A 768 5.12 -32.18 -9.31
CA PRO A 768 5.07 -33.62 -9.06
C PRO A 768 4.04 -34.44 -9.85
N ASP A 769 2.97 -33.81 -10.35
CA ASP A 769 2.00 -34.42 -11.25
C ASP A 769 2.64 -34.73 -12.63
N ASP A 770 3.44 -33.79 -13.13
CA ASP A 770 4.02 -33.79 -14.48
C ASP A 770 5.30 -34.64 -14.60
N TYR A 771 5.79 -35.23 -13.52
CA TYR A 771 7.02 -36.06 -13.53
C TYR A 771 6.91 -37.23 -14.50
N SER A 772 5.73 -37.84 -14.60
CA SER A 772 5.47 -38.91 -15.58
C SER A 772 5.55 -38.45 -17.03
N LEU A 773 5.35 -37.15 -17.31
CA LEU A 773 5.52 -36.54 -18.63
C LEU A 773 6.98 -36.14 -18.86
N ALA A 774 7.62 -35.50 -17.88
CA ALA A 774 9.02 -35.08 -17.95
C ALA A 774 9.98 -36.28 -18.12
N GLU A 775 9.78 -37.36 -17.36
CA GLU A 775 10.58 -38.59 -17.48
C GLU A 775 10.38 -39.29 -18.82
N ARG A 776 9.17 -39.25 -19.41
CA ARG A 776 8.92 -39.77 -20.76
C ARG A 776 9.58 -38.90 -21.82
N LEU A 777 9.48 -37.57 -21.69
CA LEU A 777 10.10 -36.63 -22.63
C LEU A 777 11.62 -36.82 -22.66
N ALA A 778 12.27 -36.86 -21.51
CA ALA A 778 13.72 -37.10 -21.39
C ALA A 778 14.14 -38.41 -22.11
N LYS A 779 13.41 -39.51 -21.87
CA LYS A 779 13.63 -40.83 -22.51
C LYS A 779 13.34 -40.87 -24.02
N HIS A 780 12.60 -39.90 -24.57
CA HIS A 780 12.28 -39.82 -26.00
C HIS A 780 13.12 -38.80 -26.77
N THR A 781 13.88 -37.95 -26.07
CA THR A 781 14.69 -36.87 -26.65
C THR A 781 16.17 -36.98 -26.31
N ASP A 782 16.57 -38.09 -25.67
CA ASP A 782 17.92 -38.33 -25.12
C ASP A 782 18.46 -37.16 -24.28
N LEU A 783 17.58 -36.46 -23.57
CA LEU A 783 17.94 -35.37 -22.66
C LEU A 783 18.30 -35.93 -21.28
N GLU A 784 19.49 -35.60 -20.79
CA GLU A 784 19.91 -35.87 -19.42
C GLU A 784 18.97 -35.16 -18.42
N LEU A 785 18.66 -35.85 -17.31
CA LEU A 785 17.91 -35.24 -16.22
C LEU A 785 18.76 -34.14 -15.54
N PRO A 786 18.14 -33.03 -15.08
CA PRO A 786 18.86 -31.93 -14.47
C PRO A 786 19.58 -32.36 -13.17
N PRO A 787 20.74 -31.74 -12.85
CA PRO A 787 21.51 -32.11 -11.67
C PRO A 787 20.73 -31.85 -10.39
N ALA A 788 20.88 -32.75 -9.41
CA ALA A 788 20.15 -32.71 -8.15
C ALA A 788 20.44 -31.47 -7.27
N ALA A 789 21.50 -30.71 -7.57
CA ALA A 789 21.78 -29.42 -6.95
C ALA A 789 22.50 -28.47 -7.93
N PRO A 790 22.41 -27.13 -7.74
CA PRO A 790 23.23 -26.17 -8.46
C PRO A 790 24.72 -26.30 -8.13
N GLU A 791 25.59 -25.95 -9.08
CA GLU A 791 27.04 -25.87 -8.87
C GLU A 791 27.40 -25.01 -7.64
N GLY A 792 28.25 -25.53 -6.76
CA GLY A 792 28.66 -24.86 -5.53
C GLY A 792 27.60 -24.82 -4.41
N TRP A 793 26.44 -25.46 -4.59
CA TRP A 793 25.53 -25.74 -3.47
C TRP A 793 26.08 -26.89 -2.61
N THR A 794 25.69 -26.90 -1.33
CA THR A 794 25.98 -27.97 -0.37
C THR A 794 24.82 -28.09 0.60
N LYS A 795 24.47 -29.32 0.99
CA LYS A 795 23.44 -29.56 2.01
C LYS A 795 23.87 -29.00 3.37
N PRO A 796 23.03 -28.22 4.08
CA PRO A 796 23.29 -27.84 5.46
C PRO A 796 23.47 -29.08 6.34
N SER A 797 24.54 -29.13 7.13
CA SER A 797 24.75 -30.19 8.12
C SER A 797 23.79 -30.01 9.31
N ALA A 798 23.23 -31.10 9.84
CA ALA A 798 22.34 -31.06 11.00
C ALA A 798 23.00 -30.42 12.24
N ASP A 799 24.31 -30.58 12.41
CA ASP A 799 25.11 -29.97 13.49
C ASP A 799 25.55 -28.52 13.21
N ALA A 800 25.18 -27.93 12.06
CA ALA A 800 25.34 -26.49 11.90
C ALA A 800 24.35 -25.77 12.83
N PRO A 801 24.71 -24.63 13.44
CA PRO A 801 23.76 -23.85 14.22
C PRO A 801 22.62 -23.39 13.31
N SER A 802 21.46 -24.04 13.44
CA SER A 802 20.24 -23.69 12.72
C SER A 802 19.94 -22.20 12.92
N PRO A 803 19.50 -21.46 11.88
CA PRO A 803 19.20 -20.04 11.98
C PRO A 803 17.93 -19.73 12.82
N ALA A 804 17.43 -20.67 13.65
CA ALA A 804 16.50 -20.38 14.73
C ALA A 804 17.11 -19.34 15.70
N ASP A 805 16.43 -18.26 16.09
CA ASP A 805 15.18 -18.25 16.86
C ASP A 805 15.32 -18.98 18.21
N THR A 806 16.27 -18.48 19.01
CA THR A 806 16.19 -18.55 20.48
C THR A 806 14.81 -18.04 20.92
N SER A 807 14.09 -18.91 21.60
CA SER A 807 12.68 -18.80 22.03
C SER A 807 12.19 -17.43 22.51
N ASP A 808 10.90 -17.17 22.30
CA ASP A 808 10.11 -16.18 23.04
C ASP A 808 10.11 -16.46 24.55
N ASN A 809 11.12 -15.91 25.24
CA ASN A 809 11.00 -15.45 26.62
C ASN A 809 12.19 -14.52 26.95
N PRO A 810 11.96 -13.32 27.51
CA PRO A 810 13.03 -12.62 28.20
C PRO A 810 13.44 -13.46 29.42
N PRO A 811 14.74 -13.62 29.73
CA PRO A 811 15.14 -14.25 30.97
C PRO A 811 14.62 -13.41 32.15
N SER A 812 13.82 -14.02 33.02
CA SER A 812 13.41 -13.40 34.28
C SER A 812 14.67 -13.00 35.07
N PRO A 813 14.75 -11.78 35.63
CA PRO A 813 15.90 -11.37 36.41
C PRO A 813 15.93 -12.17 37.72
N GLU A 814 16.84 -13.13 37.83
CA GLU A 814 17.05 -13.90 39.05
C GLU A 814 17.43 -12.96 40.22
N SER A 815 16.77 -13.16 41.36
CA SER A 815 16.85 -12.26 42.50
C SER A 815 18.13 -12.45 43.32
N SER A 816 19.23 -11.83 42.89
CA SER A 816 20.49 -11.80 43.64
C SER A 816 20.40 -10.86 44.86
N SER A 817 19.77 -11.32 45.95
CA SER A 817 19.85 -10.68 47.26
C SER A 817 21.26 -10.85 47.86
N PRO A 818 21.81 -9.84 48.59
CA PRO A 818 23.22 -9.83 48.97
C PRO A 818 23.54 -10.76 50.14
N GLY A 819 24.60 -11.57 49.99
CA GLY A 819 25.08 -12.50 51.01
C GLY A 819 26.60 -12.42 51.21
N THR A 820 26.99 -11.72 52.28
CA THR A 820 28.21 -11.93 53.10
C THR A 820 29.47 -12.50 52.44
N ALA A 821 30.49 -11.66 52.27
CA ALA A 821 31.86 -12.12 52.03
C ALA A 821 32.57 -12.54 53.34
N PRO A 822 33.31 -13.67 53.36
CA PRO A 822 34.34 -13.94 54.35
C PRO A 822 35.75 -14.06 53.73
N ALA A 823 36.74 -13.63 54.52
CA ALA A 823 38.18 -13.94 54.53
C ALA A 823 38.86 -14.62 53.31
N THR A 824 39.88 -13.94 52.77
CA THR A 824 41.01 -14.58 52.08
C THR A 824 42.07 -15.06 53.06
N GLU A 825 42.34 -16.36 53.09
CA GLU A 825 43.52 -17.02 53.67
C GLU A 825 43.80 -18.33 52.89
N LEU A 826 45.02 -18.87 52.80
CA LEU A 826 46.36 -18.29 52.79
C LEU A 826 47.33 -19.40 52.32
N VAL A 827 48.23 -19.12 51.38
CA VAL A 827 49.41 -19.98 51.11
C VAL A 827 50.62 -19.08 50.80
N GLU A 828 51.68 -19.25 51.59
CA GLU A 828 53.12 -18.99 51.38
C GLU A 828 53.56 -17.93 50.32
N GLY A 829 54.42 -16.93 50.63
CA GLY A 829 55.02 -16.51 51.90
C GLY A 829 56.51 -16.18 51.79
N SER A 830 56.89 -14.90 51.65
CA SER A 830 58.29 -14.46 51.84
C SER A 830 58.46 -12.97 52.18
N THR A 831 59.06 -12.72 53.36
CA THR A 831 60.01 -11.64 53.69
C THR A 831 59.80 -10.18 53.21
N SER A 832 59.47 -9.35 54.21
CA SER A 832 60.12 -8.06 54.55
C SER A 832 59.63 -6.72 53.93
N PRO A 833 59.77 -5.57 54.65
CA PRO A 833 59.01 -4.35 54.35
C PRO A 833 59.86 -3.06 54.18
N ALA A 834 59.25 -2.01 53.60
CA ALA A 834 59.32 -0.59 54.03
C ALA A 834 58.68 0.34 52.97
N GLY A 835 58.33 1.59 53.34
CA GLY A 835 58.37 2.70 52.36
C GLY A 835 57.08 3.48 52.03
N SER A 836 56.45 4.09 53.04
CA SER A 836 56.00 5.50 53.00
C SER A 836 55.26 6.11 51.77
N THR A 837 53.98 6.44 52.00
CA THR A 837 53.30 7.72 51.66
C THR A 837 53.23 8.26 50.22
N SER A 838 51.99 8.27 49.70
CA SER A 838 51.24 9.47 49.29
C SER A 838 51.81 10.47 48.27
N LEU A 839 51.22 10.45 47.06
CA LEU A 839 50.30 11.51 46.61
C LEU A 839 49.34 11.01 45.52
#